data_AF-A0A918WIQ0-F1
#
_entry.id   AF-A0A918WIQ0-F1
#
_cell.length_a   1.000
_cell.length_b   1.000
_cell.length_c   1.000
_cell.angle_alpha   90.00
_cell.angle_beta   90.00
_cell.angle_gamma   90.00
#
_symmetry.space_group_name_H-M   'P 1'
#
loop_
_entity.id
_entity.type
_entity.pdbx_description
1 polymer ?
#
loop_
_entity_poly.entity_id
_entity_poly.type
_entity_poly.pdbx_seq_one_letter_code
_entity_poly.pdbx_strand_id
1 'polypeptide(L)'
;MMLQYLNYCRPGDVFYDKPVVDEDSATAYGAGLADLPGQWRRETNADWAMVIPPGIDLPRQGWKIHVSATLENAEQVLKAVWDHCVPRGVTFKYIRNAQVLFRRNSKYGDRSASGKFITVYPLDEEHLATLLGELGELLDGSDGPYILSDLRWRAGCPLYVRYGAFVEQTVRNAAGETVHCVTDPDGNLVPDHRGPGFRPPAWAPLPACLTDALAARSAGTLRDFPFRATKALHFSNGGGVYEATDIRDGATVLLKEARPLAGLDDTGADAVARLEREHWALEQLAGLTRTPRLIDYRIGSEHYFLAREYVAGTPLFKAMEKRNPLLNRDLPAEEAAPYAQWALHVLDEIETGVREMHERGVVFGDLHPSNVLVREDGGDDGAPTIAFIDYEASSETSAEAGQPIGAPGFRAPAGYTGTAVDRYALGCLRLALFVPLTIMFSWSPRKVDQLIDVARRHFPLPADFADRVRADLGTGARPDAPAAAAEQPEPSWEPSGLPALRRAIADAITACATPGRDDRLHPGDIQQFLAPDGGVTFAHGAAGVLWALAVAGAPAPAGHTDWLLRAADRLTDPRPGFHDGLAGIAYALDHLGRTDEALGLLGRVTGAALDAADTTFHSGLPGIGLTWLHFAGRTGDGALLDAAAGIADRLVDGAGGSAAGRPRPGLLHGHAGTALFLLRLYERTQDAKLLHHAVEALRQDLADIGHPGQASGGDAPWRSPLLGAGSAGLGMVLHDALAHHDEPGFAAARDAIRDVTKPHFVQHAGLFHGRAGMALALAHMQDGDPEAEAALQRHVAAFAWHSHLLDGRPAFLGDQLLRLSADLATGAAGVLLATHAVHADAAVGLPFFRPSQER
;
A
#
# COMPACT_ATOMS: atom_id res chain seq x y z
N MET A 1 -0.77 3.17 0.65
CA MET A 1 -0.59 1.82 0.08
C MET A 1 0.03 1.90 -1.31
N MET A 2 -0.68 2.39 -2.33
CA MET A 2 -0.16 2.51 -3.71
C MET A 2 1.13 3.32 -3.87
N LEU A 3 1.25 4.46 -3.19
CA LEU A 3 2.43 5.33 -3.26
C LEU A 3 3.72 4.65 -2.77
N GLN A 4 3.61 3.71 -1.83
CA GLN A 4 4.76 2.94 -1.37
C GLN A 4 5.27 2.02 -2.49
N TYR A 5 4.37 1.41 -3.27
CA TYR A 5 4.72 0.54 -4.40
C TYR A 5 5.48 1.27 -5.50
N LEU A 6 5.16 2.54 -5.76
CA LEU A 6 5.87 3.34 -6.77
C LEU A 6 7.38 3.43 -6.49
N ASN A 7 7.82 3.38 -5.22
CA ASN A 7 9.24 3.35 -4.86
C ASN A 7 9.97 2.07 -5.33
N TYR A 8 9.22 1.00 -5.59
CA TYR A 8 9.74 -0.31 -6.03
C TYR A 8 9.49 -0.55 -7.54
N CYS A 9 8.96 0.45 -8.26
CA CYS A 9 8.74 0.41 -9.69
C CYS A 9 9.94 1.04 -10.43
N ARG A 10 11.05 0.31 -10.55
CA ARG A 10 12.21 0.80 -11.32
C ARG A 10 11.83 1.06 -12.79
N PRO A 11 12.36 2.13 -13.42
CA PRO A 11 12.20 2.33 -14.85
C PRO A 11 12.78 1.16 -15.64
N GLY A 12 12.02 0.63 -16.61
CA GLY A 12 12.44 -0.50 -17.45
C GLY A 12 12.29 -1.90 -16.83
N ASP A 13 12.08 -2.01 -15.53
CA ASP A 13 11.83 -3.31 -14.89
C ASP A 13 10.34 -3.68 -14.96
N VAL A 14 10.05 -4.94 -15.29
CA VAL A 14 8.68 -5.48 -15.33
C VAL A 14 8.20 -6.04 -13.99
N PHE A 15 9.11 -6.30 -13.04
CA PHE A 15 8.81 -6.76 -11.68
C PHE A 15 9.06 -5.65 -10.66
N TYR A 16 8.46 -5.75 -9.47
CA TYR A 16 8.89 -4.92 -8.35
C TYR A 16 10.32 -5.27 -7.94
N ASP A 17 11.13 -4.28 -7.62
CA ASP A 17 12.48 -4.47 -7.07
C ASP A 17 12.82 -3.38 -6.05
N LYS A 18 13.87 -3.61 -5.24
CA LYS A 18 14.38 -2.61 -4.29
C LYS A 18 14.57 -1.28 -5.01
N PRO A 19 14.37 -0.11 -4.39
CA PRO A 19 14.82 1.14 -4.99
C PRO A 19 16.29 1.02 -5.40
N VAL A 20 16.71 1.63 -6.52
CA VAL A 20 18.14 1.71 -6.84
C VAL A 20 18.78 2.46 -5.67
N VAL A 21 19.67 1.80 -4.93
CA VAL A 21 20.60 2.52 -4.05
C VAL A 21 21.59 3.11 -5.02
N ASP A 22 21.38 4.36 -5.42
CA ASP A 22 22.36 5.07 -6.25
C ASP A 22 23.67 5.11 -5.44
N GLU A 23 24.58 4.21 -5.81
CA GLU A 23 26.01 4.37 -5.60
C GLU A 23 26.58 5.40 -6.57
N ASP A 24 25.72 5.98 -7.42
CA ASP A 24 26.11 6.99 -8.37
C ASP A 24 26.61 8.24 -7.64
N SER A 25 27.93 8.42 -7.68
CA SER A 25 28.65 9.49 -6.97
C SER A 25 28.13 10.90 -7.32
N ALA A 26 27.46 11.05 -8.46
CA ALA A 26 26.96 12.32 -8.96
C ALA A 26 25.81 12.92 -8.13
N THR A 27 25.04 12.11 -7.40
CA THR A 27 23.93 12.61 -6.55
C THR A 27 24.24 12.47 -5.05
N ALA A 28 25.40 11.90 -4.71
CA ALA A 28 25.80 11.62 -3.34
C ALA A 28 26.33 12.88 -2.66
N TYR A 29 25.79 13.17 -1.48
CA TYR A 29 26.29 14.26 -0.66
C TYR A 29 27.61 13.89 0.03
N GLY A 30 28.51 14.86 0.11
CA GLY A 30 29.74 14.77 0.89
C GLY A 30 30.99 14.35 0.10
N ALA A 31 30.93 14.28 -1.23
CA ALA A 31 32.10 14.01 -2.07
C ALA A 31 33.17 15.12 -2.00
N GLY A 32 32.75 16.37 -1.75
CA GLY A 32 33.64 17.54 -1.61
C GLY A 32 34.00 17.92 -0.17
N LEU A 33 33.70 17.07 0.82
CA LEU A 33 34.01 17.34 2.23
C LEU A 33 35.45 16.92 2.56
N ALA A 34 36.07 17.63 3.49
CA ALA A 34 37.41 17.30 3.97
C ALA A 34 37.45 15.91 4.62
N ASP A 35 38.59 15.24 4.52
CA ASP A 35 38.78 13.92 5.15
C ASP A 35 38.57 13.98 6.66
N LEU A 36 37.96 12.92 7.20
CA LEU A 36 37.77 12.77 8.64
C LEU A 36 39.12 12.56 9.34
N PRO A 37 39.40 13.29 10.44
CA PRO A 37 40.69 13.19 11.12
C PRO A 37 40.82 11.88 11.91
N GLY A 38 42.04 11.33 12.04
CA GLY A 38 42.37 10.28 13.02
C GLY A 38 41.48 9.02 12.96
N GLN A 39 40.86 8.66 14.09
CA GLN A 39 40.05 7.45 14.30
C GLN A 39 38.53 7.68 14.16
N TRP A 40 38.10 8.74 13.48
CA TRP A 40 36.68 8.96 13.20
C TRP A 40 36.11 7.85 12.31
N ARG A 41 34.82 7.56 12.49
CA ARG A 41 34.09 6.57 11.71
C ARG A 41 32.98 7.23 10.90
N ARG A 42 32.82 6.76 9.66
CA ARG A 42 31.67 7.07 8.80
C ARG A 42 30.94 5.78 8.50
N GLU A 43 29.71 5.67 8.95
CA GLU A 43 28.85 4.50 8.73
C GLU A 43 27.69 4.91 7.82
N THR A 44 27.36 4.10 6.82
CA THR A 44 26.31 4.43 5.84
C THR A 44 25.29 3.31 5.73
N ASN A 45 24.01 3.69 5.59
CA ASN A 45 22.93 2.77 5.23
C ASN A 45 22.17 3.28 3.98
N ALA A 46 20.97 2.76 3.72
CA ALA A 46 20.18 3.13 2.56
C ALA A 46 19.84 4.63 2.48
N ASP A 47 19.68 5.30 3.63
CA ASP A 47 19.21 6.69 3.69
C ASP A 47 20.24 7.66 4.29
N TRP A 48 21.06 7.19 5.23
CA TRP A 48 21.86 8.03 6.12
C TRP A 48 23.36 7.74 5.99
N ALA A 49 24.16 8.78 6.18
CA ALA A 49 25.57 8.71 6.56
C ALA A 49 25.73 9.26 7.99
N MET A 50 26.28 8.45 8.89
CA MET A 50 26.54 8.76 10.29
C MET A 50 28.04 9.04 10.48
N VAL A 51 28.37 10.15 11.12
CA VAL A 51 29.74 10.63 11.34
C VAL A 51 30.02 10.61 12.85
N ILE A 52 30.95 9.76 13.27
CA ILE A 52 31.16 9.40 14.68
C ILE A 52 32.61 9.69 15.11
N PRO A 53 32.85 10.59 16.08
CA PRO A 53 34.16 10.83 16.68
C PRO A 53 34.67 9.63 17.51
N PRO A 54 36.00 9.47 17.66
CA PRO A 54 36.56 8.46 18.54
C PRO A 54 36.34 8.81 20.02
N GLY A 55 36.05 7.80 20.84
CA GLY A 55 36.04 7.93 22.30
C GLY A 55 34.86 8.72 22.91
N ILE A 56 33.83 9.03 22.13
CA ILE A 56 32.61 9.70 22.62
C ILE A 56 31.59 8.64 23.06
N ASP A 57 31.06 8.81 24.28
CA ASP A 57 29.93 8.05 24.80
C ASP A 57 28.68 8.93 24.72
N LEU A 58 27.81 8.66 23.73
CA LEU A 58 26.57 9.40 23.54
C LEU A 58 25.49 8.90 24.51
N PRO A 59 24.65 9.79 25.07
CA PRO A 59 23.49 9.33 25.80
C PRO A 59 22.57 8.54 24.87
N ARG A 60 21.85 7.55 25.41
CA ARG A 60 20.93 6.72 24.61
C ARG A 60 19.77 7.53 24.01
N GLN A 61 19.43 8.65 24.64
CA GLN A 61 18.35 9.57 24.26
C GLN A 61 18.62 10.98 24.81
N GLY A 62 18.02 11.99 24.18
CA GLY A 62 18.17 13.38 24.62
C GLY A 62 17.56 14.38 23.64
N TRP A 63 17.87 15.66 23.84
CA TRP A 63 17.55 16.72 22.90
C TRP A 63 18.53 16.68 21.72
N LYS A 64 17.99 16.58 20.50
CA LYS A 64 18.76 16.59 19.24
C LYS A 64 18.35 17.76 18.37
N ILE A 65 19.29 18.22 17.55
CA ILE A 65 19.09 19.31 16.60
C ILE A 65 18.88 18.70 15.22
N HIS A 66 17.75 19.01 14.58
CA HIS A 66 17.53 18.74 13.17
C HIS A 66 17.77 20.01 12.36
N VAL A 67 18.53 19.88 11.29
CA VAL A 67 18.77 20.95 10.32
C VAL A 67 17.94 20.65 9.08
N SER A 68 17.13 21.61 8.64
CA SER A 68 16.42 21.53 7.36
C SER A 68 17.24 22.13 6.23
N ALA A 69 16.98 21.66 5.02
CA ALA A 69 17.62 22.14 3.80
C ALA A 69 16.71 21.86 2.60
N THR A 70 16.87 22.65 1.54
CA THR A 70 16.29 22.38 0.22
C THR A 70 17.25 21.51 -0.60
N LEU A 71 16.84 21.08 -1.80
CA LEU A 71 17.75 20.35 -2.69
C LEU A 71 18.89 21.25 -3.18
N GLU A 72 18.62 22.54 -3.36
CA GLU A 72 19.53 23.54 -3.90
C GLU A 72 20.64 23.90 -2.91
N ASN A 73 20.34 23.96 -1.61
CA ASN A 73 21.30 24.39 -0.59
C ASN A 73 21.86 23.26 0.30
N ALA A 74 21.42 22.01 0.11
CA ALA A 74 21.81 20.87 0.94
C ALA A 74 23.33 20.71 1.05
N GLU A 75 24.09 20.86 -0.04
CA GLU A 75 25.56 20.74 0.01
C GLU A 75 26.22 21.85 0.84
N GLN A 76 25.74 23.09 0.70
CA GLN A 76 26.24 24.23 1.46
C GLN A 76 25.95 24.07 2.96
N VAL A 77 24.72 23.69 3.31
CA VAL A 77 24.31 23.44 4.70
C VAL A 77 25.12 22.29 5.30
N LEU A 78 25.29 21.18 4.55
CA LEU A 78 26.11 20.05 5.00
C LEU A 78 27.55 20.46 5.24
N LYS A 79 28.14 21.25 4.35
CA LYS A 79 29.51 21.74 4.51
C LYS A 79 29.65 22.60 5.78
N ALA A 80 28.73 23.53 6.01
CA ALA A 80 28.76 24.38 7.20
C ALA A 80 28.65 23.56 8.50
N VAL A 81 27.74 22.57 8.54
CA VAL A 81 27.64 21.66 9.69
C VAL A 81 28.89 20.79 9.83
N TRP A 82 29.44 20.27 8.73
CA TRP A 82 30.66 19.46 8.74
C TRP A 82 31.87 20.22 9.30
N ASP A 83 32.16 21.39 8.73
CA ASP A 83 33.28 22.25 9.13
C ASP A 83 33.15 22.72 10.60
N HIS A 84 31.91 22.79 11.11
CA HIS A 84 31.64 23.15 12.48
C HIS A 84 31.80 21.97 13.44
N CYS A 85 31.14 20.84 13.16
CA CYS A 85 31.00 19.68 14.03
C CYS A 85 32.26 18.82 14.10
N VAL A 86 32.96 18.61 12.97
CA VAL A 86 34.14 17.72 12.92
C VAL A 86 35.28 18.24 13.81
N PRO A 87 35.68 19.53 13.76
CA PRO A 87 36.73 20.04 14.64
C PRO A 87 36.34 20.03 16.14
N ARG A 88 35.05 20.02 16.45
CA ARG A 88 34.50 20.05 17.82
C ARG A 88 34.19 18.66 18.40
N GLY A 89 34.40 17.58 17.64
CA GLY A 89 34.13 16.24 18.15
C GLY A 89 32.62 15.95 18.30
N VAL A 90 31.77 16.55 17.46
CA VAL A 90 30.31 16.39 17.56
C VAL A 90 29.84 15.28 16.64
N THR A 91 28.99 14.39 17.17
CA THR A 91 28.36 13.31 16.37
C THR A 91 27.16 13.85 15.60
N PHE A 92 27.05 13.50 14.32
CA PHE A 92 25.90 13.87 13.48
C PHE A 92 25.65 12.87 12.36
N LYS A 93 24.45 12.88 11.80
CA LYS A 93 24.11 12.17 10.56
C LYS A 93 23.42 13.06 9.56
N TYR A 94 23.52 12.72 8.28
CA TYR A 94 22.89 13.45 7.20
C TYR A 94 22.33 12.48 6.15
N ILE A 95 21.30 12.91 5.42
CA ILE A 95 20.77 12.16 4.28
C ILE A 95 21.86 12.03 3.23
N ARG A 96 22.09 10.82 2.71
CA ARG A 96 23.27 10.54 1.88
C ARG A 96 23.23 11.06 0.45
N ASN A 97 22.05 11.32 -0.13
CA ASN A 97 21.91 11.77 -1.52
C ASN A 97 20.65 12.62 -1.76
N ALA A 98 20.62 13.34 -2.88
CA ALA A 98 19.53 14.24 -3.23
C ALA A 98 18.18 13.53 -3.44
N GLN A 99 18.17 12.32 -4.02
CA GLN A 99 16.94 11.56 -4.26
C GLN A 99 16.22 11.16 -2.96
N VAL A 100 16.96 10.75 -1.92
CA VAL A 100 16.39 10.44 -0.61
C VAL A 100 15.80 11.69 0.03
N LEU A 101 16.47 12.85 -0.08
CA LEU A 101 15.98 14.13 0.43
C LEU A 101 14.70 14.55 -0.30
N PHE A 102 14.68 14.49 -1.63
CA PHE A 102 13.51 14.74 -2.47
C PHE A 102 12.34 13.85 -2.07
N ARG A 103 12.53 12.53 -2.04
CA ARG A 103 11.48 11.56 -1.71
C ARG A 103 10.86 11.80 -0.33
N ARG A 104 11.67 12.10 0.68
CA ARG A 104 11.17 12.42 2.03
C ARG A 104 10.41 13.73 2.09
N ASN A 105 10.74 14.69 1.22
CA ASN A 105 10.06 15.99 1.14
C ASN A 105 8.96 16.07 0.08
N SER A 106 8.76 15.02 -0.73
CA SER A 106 7.70 14.93 -1.74
C SER A 106 6.30 15.09 -1.14
N LYS A 107 5.29 15.45 -1.95
CA LYS A 107 3.89 15.65 -1.52
C LYS A 107 3.37 14.52 -0.61
N TYR A 108 3.68 13.28 -0.97
CA TYR A 108 3.21 12.08 -0.27
C TYR A 108 4.28 11.34 0.55
N GLY A 109 5.43 11.98 0.77
CA GLY A 109 6.47 11.46 1.66
C GLY A 109 6.00 11.37 3.11
N ASP A 110 6.80 10.71 3.96
CA ASP A 110 6.51 10.64 5.40
C ASP A 110 6.57 12.03 6.04
N ARG A 111 5.42 12.50 6.53
CA ARG A 111 5.25 13.78 7.25
C ARG A 111 6.13 13.89 8.48
N SER A 112 6.50 12.78 9.10
CA SER A 112 7.37 12.75 10.27
C SER A 112 8.84 13.01 9.92
N ALA A 113 9.23 12.74 8.67
CA ALA A 113 10.58 12.88 8.15
C ALA A 113 10.77 14.11 7.25
N SER A 114 9.68 14.72 6.76
CA SER A 114 9.71 15.90 5.88
C SER A 114 10.60 17.01 6.44
N GLY A 115 11.52 17.48 5.60
CA GLY A 115 12.45 18.57 5.90
C GLY A 115 13.66 18.22 6.76
N LYS A 116 13.76 17.02 7.35
CA LYS A 116 14.90 16.63 8.20
C LYS A 116 16.09 16.17 7.37
N PHE A 117 17.05 17.06 7.11
CA PHE A 117 18.24 16.75 6.32
C PHE A 117 19.40 16.23 7.19
N ILE A 118 19.76 16.96 8.26
CA ILE A 118 20.85 16.61 9.19
C ILE A 118 20.29 16.44 10.58
N THR A 119 20.84 15.51 11.37
CA THR A 119 20.61 15.39 12.80
C THR A 119 21.94 15.49 13.53
N VAL A 120 22.08 16.49 14.40
CA VAL A 120 23.24 16.70 15.28
C VAL A 120 22.87 16.21 16.69
N TYR A 121 23.81 15.54 17.35
CA TYR A 121 23.62 14.90 18.65
C TYR A 121 24.46 15.59 19.75
N PRO A 122 23.88 16.55 20.49
CA PRO A 122 24.49 17.14 21.68
C PRO A 122 24.69 16.12 22.80
N LEU A 123 25.65 16.39 23.69
CA LEU A 123 25.93 15.55 24.86
C LEU A 123 24.98 15.83 26.03
N ASP A 124 24.63 17.10 26.22
CA ASP A 124 23.77 17.62 27.28
C ASP A 124 23.10 18.93 26.85
N GLU A 125 22.37 19.58 27.77
CA GLU A 125 21.64 20.83 27.50
C GLU A 125 22.56 22.04 27.30
N GLU A 126 23.75 22.08 27.91
CA GLU A 126 24.72 23.17 27.75
C GLU A 126 25.39 23.08 26.37
N HIS A 127 25.76 21.86 25.96
CA HIS A 127 26.26 21.58 24.63
C HIS A 127 25.19 21.87 23.56
N LEU A 128 23.92 21.52 23.82
CA LEU A 128 22.80 21.88 22.94
C LEU A 128 22.73 23.41 22.73
N ALA A 129 22.79 24.18 23.82
CA ALA A 129 22.71 25.64 23.75
C ALA A 129 23.88 26.24 22.95
N THR A 130 25.09 25.72 23.16
CA THR A 130 26.29 26.12 22.42
C THR A 130 26.15 25.85 20.92
N LEU A 131 25.77 24.62 20.56
CA LEU A 131 25.61 24.22 19.16
C LEU A 131 24.50 25.01 18.46
N LEU A 132 23.38 25.28 19.14
CA LEU A 132 22.31 26.12 18.58
C LEU A 132 22.79 27.54 18.32
N GLY A 133 23.56 28.13 19.24
CA GLY A 133 24.15 29.46 19.06
C GLY A 133 25.10 29.50 17.86
N GLU A 134 26.11 28.64 17.86
CA GLU A 134 27.17 28.67 16.84
C GLU A 134 26.68 28.23 15.45
N LEU A 135 25.94 27.11 15.34
CA LEU A 135 25.35 26.70 14.06
C LEU A 135 24.28 27.69 13.61
N GLY A 136 23.58 28.30 14.57
CA GLY A 136 22.56 29.30 14.33
C GLY A 136 23.09 30.54 13.64
N GLU A 137 24.29 31.00 14.02
CA GLU A 137 24.97 32.09 13.34
C GLU A 137 25.44 31.71 11.93
N LEU A 138 25.91 30.47 11.74
CA LEU A 138 26.40 29.99 10.44
C LEU A 138 25.28 29.76 9.42
N LEU A 139 24.09 29.38 9.88
CA LEU A 139 22.97 28.96 9.04
C LEU A 139 21.83 29.99 9.00
N ASP A 140 21.98 31.14 9.66
CA ASP A 140 20.97 32.19 9.64
C ASP A 140 20.67 32.65 8.20
N GLY A 141 19.39 32.76 7.85
CA GLY A 141 18.95 33.10 6.50
C GLY A 141 19.00 31.96 5.48
N SER A 142 19.43 30.75 5.87
CA SER A 142 19.36 29.57 4.99
C SER A 142 17.93 29.07 4.86
N ASP A 143 17.49 28.84 3.62
CA ASP A 143 16.17 28.31 3.32
C ASP A 143 16.03 26.85 3.74
N GLY A 144 14.82 26.47 4.15
CA GLY A 144 14.51 25.08 4.44
C GLY A 144 13.03 24.89 4.78
N PRO A 145 12.45 23.74 4.41
CA PRO A 145 11.08 23.42 4.79
C PRO A 145 10.92 23.39 6.31
N TYR A 146 9.74 23.78 6.78
CA TYR A 146 9.43 23.72 8.20
C TYR A 146 9.33 22.26 8.70
N ILE A 147 9.82 21.96 9.90
CA ILE A 147 9.68 20.62 10.49
C ILE A 147 8.52 20.61 11.49
N LEU A 148 7.42 19.92 11.15
CA LEU A 148 6.17 19.96 11.92
C LEU A 148 6.28 19.39 13.33
N SER A 149 7.08 18.34 13.52
CA SER A 149 7.19 17.61 14.79
C SER A 149 8.12 18.27 15.81
N ASP A 150 8.79 19.35 15.42
CA ASP A 150 9.91 19.92 16.16
C ASP A 150 9.64 21.39 16.52
N LEU A 151 10.46 21.94 17.41
CA LEU A 151 10.44 23.36 17.75
C LEU A 151 11.52 24.09 16.94
N ARG A 152 11.12 25.04 16.07
CA ARG A 152 12.06 25.93 15.39
C ARG A 152 12.73 26.81 16.44
N TRP A 153 14.06 26.84 16.48
CA TRP A 153 14.80 27.59 17.50
C TRP A 153 14.64 29.11 17.32
N ARG A 154 14.77 29.63 16.09
CA ARG A 154 14.59 31.05 15.76
C ARG A 154 14.02 31.22 14.36
N ALA A 155 13.24 32.29 14.14
CA ALA A 155 12.79 32.67 12.80
C ALA A 155 13.98 32.93 11.87
N GLY A 156 13.86 32.53 10.59
CA GLY A 156 14.93 32.66 9.60
C GLY A 156 16.08 31.66 9.74
N CYS A 157 16.04 30.75 10.71
CA CYS A 157 17.08 29.74 10.94
C CYS A 157 16.53 28.32 10.70
N PRO A 158 17.25 27.44 9.96
CA PRO A 158 16.79 26.09 9.66
C PRO A 158 17.05 25.08 10.80
N LEU A 159 17.22 25.56 12.03
CA LEU A 159 17.49 24.73 13.21
C LEU A 159 16.21 24.42 13.98
N TYR A 160 15.99 23.13 14.22
CA TYR A 160 14.82 22.58 14.89
C TYR A 160 15.26 21.63 16.01
N VAL A 161 14.52 21.62 17.11
CA VAL A 161 14.89 20.84 18.28
C VAL A 161 13.77 19.90 18.70
N ARG A 162 14.16 18.68 19.06
CA ARG A 162 13.25 17.64 19.55
C ARG A 162 13.94 16.68 20.51
N TYR A 163 13.19 16.19 21.50
CA TYR A 163 13.61 15.10 22.37
C TYR A 163 13.36 13.74 21.70
N GLY A 164 14.34 12.83 21.72
CA GLY A 164 14.16 11.47 21.20
C GLY A 164 15.37 10.57 21.40
N ALA A 165 15.25 9.32 20.97
CA ALA A 165 16.33 8.35 21.05
C ALA A 165 17.47 8.70 20.08
N PHE A 166 18.70 8.46 20.54
CA PHE A 166 19.95 8.60 19.78
C PHE A 166 20.37 7.25 19.21
N VAL A 167 20.21 6.19 20.02
CA VAL A 167 20.31 4.80 19.59
C VAL A 167 18.91 4.29 19.27
N GLU A 168 18.77 3.52 18.20
CA GLU A 168 17.49 2.95 17.84
C GLU A 168 16.97 2.03 18.96
N GLN A 169 15.76 2.31 19.42
CA GLN A 169 15.02 1.52 20.39
C GLN A 169 13.64 1.31 19.82
N THR A 170 13.18 0.07 19.75
CA THR A 170 11.88 -0.27 19.18
C THR A 170 11.16 -1.32 20.01
N VAL A 171 9.84 -1.24 20.08
CA VAL A 171 8.98 -2.31 20.59
C VAL A 171 7.96 -2.69 19.52
N ARG A 172 7.40 -3.90 19.62
CA ARG A 172 6.21 -4.26 18.85
C ARG A 172 4.97 -3.77 19.58
N ASN A 173 4.13 -3.00 18.92
CA ASN A 173 2.85 -2.59 19.48
C ASN A 173 1.83 -3.76 19.42
N ALA A 174 0.64 -3.55 19.99
CA ALA A 174 -0.43 -4.56 19.99
C ALA A 174 -0.93 -4.95 18.58
N ALA A 175 -0.59 -4.17 17.54
CA ALA A 175 -0.86 -4.49 16.15
C ALA A 175 0.30 -5.23 15.45
N GLY A 176 1.35 -5.61 16.19
CA GLY A 176 2.55 -6.29 15.69
C GLY A 176 3.55 -5.38 14.98
N GLU A 177 3.27 -4.07 14.90
CA GLU A 177 4.10 -3.09 14.21
C GLU A 177 5.30 -2.70 15.07
N THR A 178 6.47 -2.57 14.45
CA THR A 178 7.67 -2.07 15.12
C THR A 178 7.56 -0.56 15.27
N VAL A 179 7.46 -0.05 16.50
CA VAL A 179 7.39 1.37 16.81
C VAL A 179 8.66 1.82 17.52
N HIS A 180 9.17 3.00 17.18
CA HIS A 180 10.31 3.57 17.88
C HIS A 180 9.92 4.08 19.27
N CYS A 181 10.84 3.96 20.22
CA CYS A 181 10.62 4.29 21.62
C CYS A 181 11.69 5.22 22.18
N VAL A 182 11.35 5.85 23.30
CA VAL A 182 12.27 6.44 24.27
C VAL A 182 12.10 5.73 25.61
N THR A 183 13.07 5.86 26.49
CA THR A 183 13.04 5.28 27.84
C THR A 183 12.49 6.31 28.82
N ASP A 184 11.51 5.95 29.64
CA ASP A 184 11.05 6.80 30.74
C ASP A 184 12.03 6.78 31.94
N PRO A 185 11.84 7.61 32.97
CA PRO A 185 12.71 7.61 34.15
C PRO A 185 12.75 6.28 34.93
N ASP A 186 11.74 5.43 34.77
CA ASP A 186 11.63 4.13 35.43
C ASP A 186 12.29 2.99 34.61
N GLY A 187 12.79 3.29 33.40
CA GLY A 187 13.46 2.34 32.52
C GLY A 187 12.55 1.67 31.49
N ASN A 188 11.27 2.05 31.40
CA ASN A 188 10.32 1.45 30.46
C ASN A 188 10.45 2.08 29.07
N LEU A 189 10.28 1.25 28.03
CA LEU A 189 10.21 1.74 26.65
C LEU A 189 8.81 2.29 26.36
N VAL A 190 8.74 3.59 26.09
CA VAL A 190 7.51 4.31 25.74
C VAL A 190 7.57 4.72 24.26
N PRO A 191 6.50 4.47 23.47
CA PRO A 191 6.44 4.90 22.07
C PRO A 191 6.74 6.40 21.87
N ASP A 192 7.62 6.70 20.92
CA ASP A 192 7.98 8.06 20.53
C ASP A 192 6.91 8.63 19.57
N HIS A 193 6.06 9.53 20.05
CA HIS A 193 5.00 10.13 19.24
C HIS A 193 5.56 11.13 18.21
N ARG A 194 5.57 10.76 16.92
CA ARG A 194 6.14 11.57 15.82
C ARG A 194 5.12 12.38 15.00
N GLY A 195 3.94 12.62 15.56
CA GLY A 195 2.88 13.39 14.90
C GLY A 195 3.21 14.87 14.72
N PRO A 196 2.39 15.61 13.94
CA PRO A 196 2.55 17.05 13.78
C PRO A 196 2.33 17.79 15.11
N GLY A 197 3.24 18.72 15.41
CA GLY A 197 3.30 19.47 16.65
C GLY A 197 4.49 19.11 17.52
N PHE A 198 4.99 20.09 18.29
CA PHE A 198 6.06 19.88 19.26
C PHE A 198 5.45 19.34 20.56
N ARG A 199 5.77 18.08 20.89
CA ARG A 199 5.24 17.36 22.05
C ARG A 199 6.36 16.55 22.72
N PRO A 200 7.23 17.19 23.52
CA PRO A 200 8.23 16.44 24.28
C PRO A 200 7.55 15.58 25.35
N PRO A 201 8.17 14.46 25.78
CA PRO A 201 7.68 13.67 26.91
C PRO A 201 7.53 14.55 28.17
N ALA A 202 6.52 14.27 28.99
CA ALA A 202 6.23 15.07 30.19
C ALA A 202 7.39 15.09 31.20
N TRP A 203 8.25 14.07 31.19
CA TRP A 203 9.43 13.96 32.05
C TRP A 203 10.69 14.61 31.48
N ALA A 204 10.66 15.11 30.23
CA ALA A 204 11.78 15.81 29.62
C ALA A 204 11.59 17.33 29.80
N PRO A 205 12.29 17.98 30.76
CA PRO A 205 12.17 19.43 30.95
C PRO A 205 12.61 20.18 29.70
N LEU A 206 11.96 21.31 29.42
CA LEU A 206 12.35 22.19 28.32
C LEU A 206 13.64 22.93 28.68
N PRO A 207 14.73 22.80 27.87
CA PRO A 207 15.96 23.53 28.10
C PRO A 207 15.72 25.05 28.04
N ALA A 208 16.39 25.80 28.92
CA ALA A 208 16.20 27.26 29.03
C ALA A 208 16.39 28.00 27.70
N CYS A 209 17.35 27.55 26.88
CA CYS A 209 17.65 28.08 25.55
C CYS A 209 16.50 27.97 24.52
N LEU A 210 15.44 27.21 24.82
CA LEU A 210 14.26 27.03 23.94
C LEU A 210 13.02 27.80 24.42
N THR A 211 13.11 28.53 25.54
CA THR A 211 11.96 29.22 26.14
C THR A 211 11.38 30.27 25.19
N ASP A 212 12.25 31.10 24.61
CA ASP A 212 11.84 32.16 23.68
C ASP A 212 11.26 31.59 22.39
N ALA A 213 11.81 30.48 21.90
CA ALA A 213 11.31 29.75 20.74
C ALA A 213 9.87 29.25 20.96
N LEU A 214 9.60 28.70 22.16
CA LEU A 214 8.26 28.23 22.53
C LEU A 214 7.27 29.40 22.71
N ALA A 215 7.72 30.52 23.28
CA ALA A 215 6.92 31.73 23.42
C ALA A 215 6.56 32.33 22.06
N ALA A 216 7.52 32.43 21.14
CA ALA A 216 7.32 32.92 19.77
C ALA A 216 6.31 32.05 19.01
N ARG A 217 6.41 30.72 19.13
CA ARG A 217 5.44 29.78 18.56
C ARG A 217 4.03 30.02 19.09
N SER A 218 3.88 30.24 20.39
CA SER A 218 2.58 30.47 21.03
C SER A 218 1.95 31.82 20.64
N ALA A 219 2.78 32.82 20.37
CA ALA A 219 2.34 34.16 19.96
C ALA A 219 1.83 34.23 18.51
N GLY A 220 2.19 33.25 17.65
CA GLY A 220 1.84 33.17 16.23
C GLY A 220 0.37 32.85 15.93
N THR A 221 -0.58 33.44 16.66
CA THR A 221 -2.01 33.32 16.37
C THR A 221 -2.38 34.22 15.20
N LEU A 222 -3.03 33.66 14.19
CA LEU A 222 -3.55 34.35 13.01
C LEU A 222 -4.69 35.32 13.39
N ARG A 223 -4.35 36.54 13.84
CA ARG A 223 -5.35 37.53 14.28
C ARG A 223 -6.16 38.15 13.13
N ASP A 224 -5.65 38.09 11.89
CA ASP A 224 -6.26 38.66 10.67
C ASP A 224 -6.62 37.56 9.65
N PHE A 225 -7.13 36.43 10.13
CA PHE A 225 -7.48 35.29 9.30
C PHE A 225 -8.98 35.00 9.38
N PRO A 226 -9.75 35.29 8.33
CA PRO A 226 -11.21 35.26 8.36
C PRO A 226 -11.79 33.86 8.18
N PHE A 227 -10.99 32.80 8.31
CA PHE A 227 -11.44 31.43 8.12
C PHE A 227 -11.24 30.60 9.37
N ARG A 228 -12.30 29.91 9.78
CA ARG A 228 -12.25 28.94 10.87
C ARG A 228 -12.40 27.55 10.29
N ALA A 229 -11.32 26.79 10.26
CA ALA A 229 -11.36 25.38 9.85
C ALA A 229 -12.31 24.59 10.77
N THR A 230 -13.26 23.88 10.18
CA THR A 230 -14.26 23.06 10.87
C THR A 230 -13.92 21.58 10.77
N LYS A 231 -13.34 21.15 9.64
CA LYS A 231 -13.01 19.75 9.37
C LYS A 231 -11.80 19.64 8.44
N ALA A 232 -10.85 18.78 8.78
CA ALA A 232 -9.78 18.41 7.85
C ALA A 232 -10.30 17.37 6.86
N LEU A 233 -10.13 17.63 5.57
CA LEU A 233 -10.52 16.74 4.48
C LEU A 233 -9.34 15.89 4.01
N HIS A 234 -8.14 16.47 3.93
CA HIS A 234 -6.94 15.78 3.48
C HIS A 234 -5.66 16.44 4.04
N PHE A 235 -4.59 15.66 4.19
CA PHE A 235 -3.27 16.17 4.57
C PHE A 235 -2.17 15.57 3.69
N SER A 236 -1.20 16.41 3.34
CA SER A 236 0.04 16.02 2.65
C SER A 236 1.26 16.62 3.36
N ASN A 237 2.47 16.37 2.85
CA ASN A 237 3.66 17.11 3.28
C ASN A 237 3.55 18.61 2.96
N GLY A 238 2.88 18.94 1.85
CA GLY A 238 2.70 20.30 1.36
C GLY A 238 1.71 21.15 2.15
N GLY A 239 0.89 20.55 3.04
CA GLY A 239 -0.15 21.26 3.80
C GLY A 239 -1.46 20.48 3.87
N GLY A 240 -2.51 21.13 4.39
CA GLY A 240 -3.85 20.54 4.57
C GLY A 240 -4.93 21.13 3.67
N VAL A 241 -5.98 20.35 3.46
CA VAL A 241 -7.24 20.80 2.84
C VAL A 241 -8.34 20.71 3.88
N TYR A 242 -9.08 21.79 4.08
CA TYR A 242 -10.06 21.93 5.14
C TYR A 242 -11.41 22.40 4.59
N GLU A 243 -12.48 21.88 5.17
CA GLU A 243 -13.74 22.58 5.23
C GLU A 243 -13.60 23.69 6.28
N ALA A 244 -14.02 24.91 5.96
CA ALA A 244 -13.92 26.06 6.84
C ALA A 244 -15.17 26.94 6.75
N THR A 245 -15.41 27.71 7.80
CA THR A 245 -16.39 28.80 7.79
C THR A 245 -15.67 30.11 7.55
N ASP A 246 -16.11 30.89 6.56
CA ASP A 246 -15.77 32.30 6.43
C ASP A 246 -16.51 33.09 7.51
N ILE A 247 -15.78 33.71 8.44
CA ILE A 247 -16.39 34.41 9.58
C ILE A 247 -16.97 35.77 9.20
N ARG A 248 -16.73 36.25 7.98
CA ARG A 248 -17.25 37.54 7.49
C ARG A 248 -18.75 37.45 7.17
N ASP A 249 -19.18 36.35 6.56
CA ASP A 249 -20.56 36.13 6.09
C ASP A 249 -21.18 34.79 6.54
N GLY A 250 -20.39 33.90 7.16
CA GLY A 250 -20.83 32.59 7.64
C GLY A 250 -20.83 31.49 6.58
N ALA A 251 -20.34 31.75 5.36
CA ALA A 251 -20.35 30.78 4.27
C ALA A 251 -19.39 29.60 4.53
N THR A 252 -19.78 28.41 4.08
CA THR A 252 -18.87 27.26 4.04
C THR A 252 -17.95 27.36 2.82
N VAL A 253 -16.65 27.26 3.06
CA VAL A 253 -15.60 27.36 2.05
C VAL A 253 -14.65 26.17 2.13
N LEU A 254 -13.94 25.89 1.04
CA LEU A 254 -12.80 25.00 1.04
C LEU A 254 -11.53 25.83 1.20
N LEU A 255 -10.77 25.57 2.25
CA LEU A 255 -9.51 26.23 2.56
C LEU A 255 -8.35 25.27 2.32
N LYS A 256 -7.46 25.62 1.40
CA LYS A 256 -6.19 24.90 1.17
C LYS A 256 -5.05 25.66 1.83
N GLU A 257 -4.17 24.92 2.51
CA GLU A 257 -2.91 25.40 3.07
C GLU A 257 -1.75 24.85 2.22
N ALA A 258 -0.81 25.73 1.87
CA ALA A 258 0.46 25.37 1.27
C ALA A 258 1.63 25.84 2.13
N ARG A 259 2.58 24.92 2.34
CA ARG A 259 3.78 25.11 3.15
C ARG A 259 4.97 25.36 2.22
N PRO A 260 5.68 26.49 2.38
CA PRO A 260 6.87 26.77 1.58
C PRO A 260 7.89 25.65 1.64
N LEU A 261 8.52 25.38 0.49
CA LEU A 261 9.63 24.44 0.30
C LEU A 261 9.30 22.98 0.65
N ALA A 262 8.04 22.65 0.90
CA ALA A 262 7.59 21.32 1.30
C ALA A 262 6.57 20.76 0.29
N GLY A 263 6.49 19.42 0.24
CA GLY A 263 5.53 18.73 -0.62
C GLY A 263 5.88 18.86 -2.11
N LEU A 264 7.13 18.53 -2.45
CA LEU A 264 7.65 18.61 -3.82
C LEU A 264 6.89 17.67 -4.76
N ASP A 265 6.62 18.13 -5.98
CA ASP A 265 6.14 17.32 -7.11
C ASP A 265 7.30 16.76 -7.96
N ASP A 266 7.00 16.00 -9.01
CA ASP A 266 8.02 15.35 -9.86
C ASP A 266 8.94 16.37 -10.60
N THR A 267 8.53 17.64 -10.67
CA THR A 267 9.34 18.74 -11.25
C THR A 267 10.19 19.47 -10.21
N GLY A 268 10.06 19.12 -8.94
CA GLY A 268 10.71 19.82 -7.82
C GLY A 268 9.96 21.05 -7.33
N ALA A 269 8.74 21.32 -7.84
CA ALA A 269 7.97 22.46 -7.36
C ALA A 269 7.29 22.16 -6.04
N ASP A 270 7.33 23.12 -5.12
CA ASP A 270 6.76 22.97 -3.79
C ASP A 270 5.24 23.19 -3.76
N ALA A 271 4.65 23.08 -2.57
CA ALA A 271 3.22 23.31 -2.39
C ALA A 271 2.77 24.74 -2.70
N VAL A 272 3.64 25.74 -2.53
CA VAL A 272 3.30 27.15 -2.77
C VAL A 272 3.20 27.42 -4.26
N ALA A 273 4.20 26.99 -5.03
CA ALA A 273 4.16 27.09 -6.49
C ALA A 273 2.92 26.39 -7.08
N ARG A 274 2.53 25.24 -6.51
CA ARG A 274 1.30 24.53 -6.87
C ARG A 274 0.02 25.27 -6.50
N LEU A 275 -0.02 25.91 -5.32
CA LEU A 275 -1.15 26.72 -4.89
C LEU A 275 -1.29 28.01 -5.73
N GLU A 276 -0.18 28.61 -6.14
CA GLU A 276 -0.14 29.76 -7.04
C GLU A 276 -0.65 29.41 -8.45
N ARG A 277 -0.31 28.23 -8.96
CA ARG A 277 -0.90 27.71 -10.21
C ARG A 277 -2.40 27.53 -10.10
N GLU A 278 -2.88 26.94 -9.00
CA GLU A 278 -4.32 26.81 -8.75
C GLU A 278 -5.00 28.18 -8.65
N HIS A 279 -4.37 29.14 -7.97
CA HIS A 279 -4.85 30.52 -7.90
C HIS A 279 -5.02 31.14 -9.29
N TRP A 280 -3.94 31.11 -10.10
CA TRP A 280 -3.95 31.60 -11.47
C TRP A 280 -5.03 30.93 -12.34
N ALA A 281 -5.13 29.60 -12.27
CA ALA A 281 -6.11 28.85 -13.04
C ALA A 281 -7.55 29.25 -12.66
N LEU A 282 -7.85 29.36 -11.37
CA LEU A 282 -9.17 29.79 -10.90
C LEU A 282 -9.51 31.23 -11.30
N GLU A 283 -8.53 32.13 -11.36
CA GLU A 283 -8.72 33.49 -11.89
C GLU A 283 -9.06 33.48 -13.39
N GLN A 284 -8.32 32.72 -14.20
CA GLN A 284 -8.58 32.61 -15.65
C GLN A 284 -9.94 31.95 -15.96
N LEU A 285 -10.32 30.96 -15.15
CA LEU A 285 -11.54 30.18 -15.34
C LEU A 285 -12.78 30.80 -14.68
N ALA A 286 -12.66 32.02 -14.13
CA ALA A 286 -13.78 32.73 -13.51
C ALA A 286 -15.00 32.83 -14.46
N GLY A 287 -16.20 32.61 -13.93
CA GLY A 287 -17.45 32.54 -14.71
C GLY A 287 -17.76 31.15 -15.31
N LEU A 288 -16.77 30.26 -15.30
CA LEU A 288 -16.88 28.82 -15.05
C LEU A 288 -18.12 28.23 -14.37
N THR A 289 -19.16 27.70 -15.03
CA THR A 289 -20.20 26.93 -14.28
C THR A 289 -19.64 25.66 -13.63
N ARG A 290 -18.63 25.04 -14.26
CA ARG A 290 -17.98 23.80 -13.79
C ARG A 290 -16.72 24.05 -12.95
N THR A 291 -16.40 25.32 -12.68
CA THR A 291 -15.21 25.72 -11.91
C THR A 291 -15.63 26.40 -10.60
N PRO A 292 -15.11 25.97 -9.44
CA PRO A 292 -15.40 26.61 -8.16
C PRO A 292 -14.95 28.07 -8.15
N ARG A 293 -15.74 28.95 -7.54
CA ARG A 293 -15.35 30.37 -7.42
C ARG A 293 -14.18 30.56 -6.45
N LEU A 294 -13.17 31.32 -6.86
CA LEU A 294 -12.11 31.83 -5.98
C LEU A 294 -12.70 32.84 -4.97
N ILE A 295 -12.34 32.71 -3.69
CA ILE A 295 -12.82 33.59 -2.61
C ILE A 295 -11.69 34.47 -2.08
N ASP A 296 -10.52 33.89 -1.80
CA ASP A 296 -9.43 34.60 -1.13
C ASP A 296 -8.09 33.88 -1.36
N TYR A 297 -6.99 34.63 -1.38
CA TYR A 297 -5.64 34.10 -1.40
C TYR A 297 -4.74 34.99 -0.54
N ARG A 298 -4.06 34.42 0.45
CA ARG A 298 -3.27 35.18 1.42
C ARG A 298 -2.20 34.36 2.12
N ILE A 299 -1.28 35.06 2.77
CA ILE A 299 -0.23 34.48 3.61
C ILE A 299 -0.63 34.62 5.08
N GLY A 300 -0.47 33.55 5.85
CA GLY A 300 -0.68 33.52 7.29
C GLY A 300 0.38 32.69 8.00
N SER A 301 1.08 33.26 8.99
CA SER A 301 2.12 32.57 9.78
C SER A 301 3.11 31.77 8.92
N GLU A 302 3.64 32.40 7.86
CA GLU A 302 4.56 31.85 6.83
C GLU A 302 3.94 30.86 5.83
N HIS A 303 2.69 30.43 6.01
CA HIS A 303 2.00 29.52 5.10
C HIS A 303 1.07 30.27 4.15
N TYR A 304 0.83 29.70 2.98
CA TYR A 304 -0.06 30.25 1.97
C TYR A 304 -1.43 29.58 2.07
N PHE A 305 -2.48 30.37 1.92
CA PHE A 305 -3.85 29.90 2.01
C PHE A 305 -4.66 30.33 0.79
N LEU A 306 -5.36 29.39 0.18
CA LEU A 306 -6.34 29.63 -0.88
C LEU A 306 -7.71 29.18 -0.40
N ALA A 307 -8.65 30.11 -0.34
CA ALA A 307 -10.05 29.84 -0.07
C ALA A 307 -10.84 29.88 -1.38
N ARG A 308 -11.64 28.84 -1.60
CA ARG A 308 -12.56 28.75 -2.74
C ARG A 308 -13.92 28.22 -2.29
N GLU A 309 -14.89 28.32 -3.18
CA GLU A 309 -16.22 27.75 -2.99
C GLU A 309 -16.14 26.27 -2.57
N TYR A 310 -16.92 25.92 -1.53
CA TYR A 310 -17.14 24.54 -1.16
C TYR A 310 -18.20 23.92 -2.07
N VAL A 311 -17.79 22.99 -2.92
CA VAL A 311 -18.69 22.29 -3.82
C VAL A 311 -19.31 21.10 -3.10
N ALA A 312 -20.62 21.16 -2.85
CA ALA A 312 -21.39 20.02 -2.36
C ALA A 312 -21.63 19.02 -3.51
N GLY A 313 -20.84 17.95 -3.56
CA GLY A 313 -20.96 16.91 -4.58
C GLY A 313 -20.29 15.60 -4.16
N THR A 314 -20.61 14.53 -4.88
CA THR A 314 -20.00 13.21 -4.65
C THR A 314 -18.83 13.03 -5.62
N PRO A 315 -17.62 12.64 -5.16
CA PRO A 315 -16.52 12.31 -6.06
C PRO A 315 -16.95 11.28 -7.10
N LEU A 316 -16.60 11.51 -8.37
CA LEU A 316 -17.02 10.67 -9.50
C LEU A 316 -16.67 9.20 -9.29
N PHE A 317 -15.50 8.90 -8.71
CA PHE A 317 -15.12 7.53 -8.34
C PHE A 317 -16.17 6.85 -7.43
N LYS A 318 -16.68 7.55 -6.40
CA LYS A 318 -17.70 7.00 -5.49
C LYS A 318 -19.06 6.86 -6.17
N ALA A 319 -19.43 7.81 -7.03
CA ALA A 319 -20.67 7.74 -7.80
C ALA A 319 -20.64 6.54 -8.78
N MET A 320 -19.51 6.35 -9.46
CA MET A 320 -19.22 5.21 -10.33
C MET A 320 -19.30 3.89 -9.56
N GLU A 321 -18.58 3.75 -8.43
CA GLU A 321 -18.63 2.54 -7.60
C GLU A 321 -20.04 2.19 -7.18
N LYS A 322 -20.86 3.18 -6.80
CA LYS A 322 -22.24 2.96 -6.35
C LYS A 322 -23.19 2.55 -7.47
N ARG A 323 -23.04 3.11 -8.68
CA ARG A 323 -24.01 2.98 -9.79
C ARG A 323 -23.62 1.93 -10.83
N ASN A 324 -22.35 1.53 -10.89
CA ASN A 324 -21.86 0.62 -11.91
C ASN A 324 -22.20 -0.85 -11.55
N PRO A 325 -23.09 -1.56 -12.28
CA PRO A 325 -23.48 -2.95 -11.97
C PRO A 325 -22.35 -3.98 -12.16
N LEU A 326 -21.23 -3.62 -12.80
CA LEU A 326 -20.03 -4.45 -12.83
C LEU A 326 -19.24 -4.37 -11.51
N LEU A 327 -19.32 -3.24 -10.79
CA LEU A 327 -18.61 -2.98 -9.53
C LEU A 327 -19.49 -3.20 -8.30
N ASN A 328 -20.73 -2.70 -8.35
CA ASN A 328 -21.74 -2.85 -7.33
C ASN A 328 -22.65 -4.03 -7.66
N ARG A 329 -22.59 -5.02 -6.78
CA ARG A 329 -23.25 -6.31 -6.95
C ARG A 329 -24.67 -6.33 -6.44
N ASP A 330 -25.07 -5.32 -5.67
CA ASP A 330 -26.45 -5.15 -5.23
C ASP A 330 -27.35 -4.68 -6.40
N LEU A 331 -26.74 -4.33 -7.55
CA LEU A 331 -27.44 -3.91 -8.74
C LEU A 331 -27.69 -5.09 -9.70
N PRO A 332 -28.92 -5.27 -10.18
CA PRO A 332 -29.22 -6.26 -11.20
C PRO A 332 -28.64 -5.85 -12.56
N ALA A 333 -28.48 -6.83 -13.47
CA ALA A 333 -27.91 -6.61 -14.79
C ALA A 333 -28.69 -5.58 -15.65
N GLU A 334 -29.99 -5.40 -15.38
CA GLU A 334 -30.84 -4.40 -16.03
C GLU A 334 -30.41 -2.95 -15.78
N GLU A 335 -29.68 -2.68 -14.69
CA GLU A 335 -29.10 -1.36 -14.39
C GLU A 335 -27.96 -0.98 -15.35
N ALA A 336 -27.47 -1.90 -16.18
CA ALA A 336 -26.40 -1.61 -17.13
C ALA A 336 -26.78 -0.52 -18.15
N ALA A 337 -28.03 -0.49 -18.60
CA ALA A 337 -28.51 0.52 -19.54
C ALA A 337 -28.67 1.92 -18.91
N PRO A 338 -29.42 2.09 -17.79
CA PRO A 338 -29.47 3.35 -17.06
C PRO A 338 -28.08 3.87 -16.64
N TYR A 339 -27.20 2.98 -16.17
CA TYR A 339 -25.84 3.33 -15.81
C TYR A 339 -25.04 3.86 -17.01
N ALA A 340 -25.11 3.16 -18.16
CA ALA A 340 -24.39 3.58 -19.35
C ALA A 340 -24.84 4.95 -19.84
N GLN A 341 -26.16 5.23 -19.81
CA GLN A 341 -26.68 6.54 -20.15
C GLN A 341 -26.16 7.63 -19.21
N TRP A 342 -26.18 7.39 -17.90
CA TRP A 342 -25.64 8.31 -16.90
C TRP A 342 -24.14 8.56 -17.10
N ALA A 343 -23.35 7.50 -17.29
CA ALA A 343 -21.90 7.60 -17.45
C ALA A 343 -21.53 8.36 -18.72
N LEU A 344 -22.24 8.13 -19.84
CA LEU A 344 -22.05 8.87 -21.09
C LEU A 344 -22.39 10.36 -20.94
N HIS A 345 -23.47 10.69 -20.25
CA HIS A 345 -23.82 12.09 -19.95
C HIS A 345 -22.73 12.78 -19.11
N VAL A 346 -22.24 12.12 -18.06
CA VAL A 346 -21.15 12.65 -17.24
C VAL A 346 -19.86 12.83 -18.06
N LEU A 347 -19.55 11.92 -18.99
CA LEU A 347 -18.41 12.07 -19.90
C LEU A 347 -18.55 13.27 -20.84
N ASP A 348 -19.75 13.53 -21.35
CA ASP A 348 -20.02 14.67 -22.22
C ASP A 348 -19.93 16.01 -21.45
N GLU A 349 -20.36 16.03 -20.19
CA GLU A 349 -20.16 17.15 -19.26
C GLU A 349 -18.67 17.41 -18.96
N ILE A 350 -17.89 16.35 -18.75
CA ILE A 350 -16.43 16.44 -18.56
C ILE A 350 -15.75 16.95 -19.84
N GLU A 351 -16.08 16.38 -21.00
CA GLU A 351 -15.53 16.80 -22.29
C GLU A 351 -15.83 18.27 -22.58
N THR A 352 -17.05 18.71 -22.28
CA THR A 352 -17.46 20.12 -22.40
C THR A 352 -16.63 21.02 -21.49
N GLY A 353 -16.47 20.66 -20.22
CA GLY A 353 -15.68 21.46 -19.28
C GLY A 353 -14.20 21.55 -19.64
N VAL A 354 -13.58 20.44 -20.08
CA VAL A 354 -12.20 20.43 -20.57
C VAL A 354 -12.04 21.39 -21.76
N ARG A 355 -12.97 21.35 -22.73
CA ARG A 355 -12.97 22.28 -23.86
C ARG A 355 -13.11 23.74 -23.41
N GLU A 356 -14.02 24.05 -22.49
CA GLU A 356 -14.23 25.41 -21.96
C GLU A 356 -12.97 25.97 -21.25
N MET A 357 -12.17 25.09 -20.61
CA MET A 357 -10.88 25.45 -20.01
C MET A 357 -9.83 25.71 -21.09
N HIS A 358 -9.73 24.83 -22.10
CA HIS A 358 -8.79 24.98 -23.21
C HIS A 358 -9.06 26.28 -24.00
N GLU A 359 -10.32 26.63 -24.22
CA GLU A 359 -10.74 27.89 -24.85
C GLU A 359 -10.34 29.14 -24.05
N ARG A 360 -10.17 29.00 -22.72
CA ARG A 360 -9.61 30.05 -21.84
C ARG A 360 -8.09 29.99 -21.68
N GLY A 361 -7.42 29.13 -22.45
CA GLY A 361 -5.97 28.99 -22.42
C GLY A 361 -5.43 28.18 -21.24
N VAL A 362 -6.27 27.40 -20.56
CA VAL A 362 -5.88 26.57 -19.40
C VAL A 362 -5.96 25.09 -19.73
N VAL A 363 -4.88 24.36 -19.52
CA VAL A 363 -4.84 22.89 -19.46
C VAL A 363 -5.07 22.47 -18.01
N PHE A 364 -5.96 21.51 -17.77
CA PHE A 364 -6.30 21.07 -16.42
C PHE A 364 -5.14 20.27 -15.77
N GLY A 365 -4.58 19.31 -16.52
CA GLY A 365 -3.31 18.64 -16.21
C GLY A 365 -3.40 17.41 -15.30
N ASP A 366 -4.47 17.24 -14.51
CA ASP A 366 -4.65 16.08 -13.62
C ASP A 366 -6.10 15.57 -13.64
N LEU A 367 -6.62 15.27 -14.83
CA LEU A 367 -7.99 14.80 -15.01
C LEU A 367 -8.14 13.32 -14.60
N HIS A 368 -8.87 13.06 -13.51
CA HIS A 368 -9.20 11.70 -13.06
C HIS A 368 -10.46 11.69 -12.16
N PRO A 369 -11.05 10.52 -11.85
CA PRO A 369 -12.33 10.43 -11.14
C PRO A 369 -12.39 11.03 -9.73
N SER A 370 -11.26 11.33 -9.10
CA SER A 370 -11.26 11.98 -7.77
C SER A 370 -11.24 13.51 -7.85
N ASN A 371 -10.86 14.07 -9.01
CA ASN A 371 -10.83 15.51 -9.27
C ASN A 371 -12.12 16.02 -9.94
N VAL A 372 -13.14 15.17 -10.05
CA VAL A 372 -14.47 15.52 -10.56
C VAL A 372 -15.52 15.21 -9.50
N LEU A 373 -16.32 16.21 -9.13
CA LEU A 373 -17.48 16.06 -8.25
C LEU A 373 -18.76 16.05 -9.07
N VAL A 374 -19.65 15.10 -8.79
CA VAL A 374 -20.98 14.99 -9.40
C VAL A 374 -22.02 15.62 -8.47
N ARG A 375 -22.85 16.50 -9.03
CA ARG A 375 -24.01 17.12 -8.39
C ARG A 375 -25.29 16.50 -8.96
N GLU A 376 -25.97 15.70 -8.15
CA GLU A 376 -27.13 14.92 -8.59
C GLU A 376 -28.37 15.79 -8.90
N ASP A 377 -28.54 16.92 -8.21
CA ASP A 377 -29.69 17.83 -8.38
C ASP A 377 -29.33 19.16 -9.07
N GLY A 378 -28.29 19.14 -9.91
CA GLY A 378 -27.60 20.37 -10.35
C GLY A 378 -28.01 20.92 -11.73
N GLY A 379 -28.83 20.21 -12.51
CA GLY A 379 -29.24 20.62 -13.86
C GLY A 379 -30.69 21.14 -13.91
N ASP A 380 -30.97 22.05 -14.85
CA ASP A 380 -32.31 22.66 -15.04
C ASP A 380 -33.41 21.63 -15.39
N ASP A 381 -33.02 20.46 -15.88
CA ASP A 381 -33.87 19.32 -16.27
C ASP A 381 -33.76 18.14 -15.29
N GLY A 382 -33.07 18.30 -14.16
CA GLY A 382 -32.77 17.24 -13.21
C GLY A 382 -31.63 16.31 -13.66
N ALA A 383 -30.90 16.62 -14.73
CA ALA A 383 -29.69 15.90 -15.10
C ALA A 383 -28.52 16.24 -14.15
N PRO A 384 -27.60 15.29 -13.90
CA PRO A 384 -26.46 15.55 -13.05
C PRO A 384 -25.50 16.53 -13.74
N THR A 385 -24.92 17.44 -12.96
CA THR A 385 -23.84 18.34 -13.42
C THR A 385 -22.54 18.03 -12.69
N ILE A 386 -21.41 18.57 -13.17
CA ILE A 386 -20.11 18.33 -12.55
C ILE A 386 -19.39 19.62 -12.14
N ALA A 387 -18.43 19.48 -11.22
CA ALA A 387 -17.38 20.47 -11.00
C ALA A 387 -16.02 19.79 -10.99
N PHE A 388 -15.05 20.43 -11.65
CA PHE A 388 -13.66 20.08 -11.51
C PHE A 388 -13.09 20.72 -10.25
N ILE A 389 -12.28 19.98 -9.54
CA ILE A 389 -11.59 20.42 -8.33
C ILE A 389 -10.10 20.13 -8.46
N ASP A 390 -9.30 20.87 -7.70
CA ASP A 390 -7.84 20.67 -7.61
C ASP A 390 -7.09 21.06 -8.90
N TYR A 391 -6.81 22.35 -9.08
CA TYR A 391 -6.17 22.92 -10.28
C TYR A 391 -4.64 23.08 -10.10
N GLU A 392 -4.03 22.37 -9.16
CA GLU A 392 -2.61 22.54 -8.82
C GLU A 392 -1.64 22.07 -9.93
N ALA A 393 -2.14 21.22 -10.84
CA ALA A 393 -1.41 20.70 -12.00
C ALA A 393 -1.69 21.50 -13.28
N SER A 394 -2.51 22.56 -13.20
CA SER A 394 -2.91 23.34 -14.37
C SER A 394 -1.75 24.14 -14.95
N SER A 395 -1.79 24.36 -16.26
CA SER A 395 -0.78 25.11 -17.01
C SER A 395 -1.40 25.87 -18.18
N GLU A 396 -0.65 26.81 -18.75
CA GLU A 396 -1.05 27.49 -19.97
C GLU A 396 -1.04 26.54 -21.18
N THR A 397 -2.05 26.62 -22.04
CA THR A 397 -2.09 25.85 -23.29
C THR A 397 -0.90 26.16 -24.21
N SER A 398 -0.34 27.37 -24.10
CA SER A 398 0.81 27.83 -24.89
C SER A 398 2.15 27.28 -24.39
N ALA A 399 2.23 26.80 -23.15
CA ALA A 399 3.48 26.41 -22.51
C ALA A 399 4.02 25.05 -23.00
N GLU A 400 3.21 24.28 -23.75
CA GLU A 400 3.51 22.90 -24.15
C GLU A 400 4.05 22.05 -22.99
N ALA A 401 3.54 22.29 -21.78
CA ALA A 401 3.98 21.59 -20.58
C ALA A 401 3.55 20.11 -20.65
N GLY A 402 4.43 19.21 -20.20
CA GLY A 402 4.04 17.83 -19.90
C GLY A 402 3.21 17.75 -18.61
N GLN A 403 2.79 16.55 -18.23
CA GLN A 403 2.05 16.32 -16.99
C GLN A 403 2.99 16.21 -15.78
N PRO A 404 3.02 17.20 -14.86
CA PRO A 404 3.94 17.19 -13.71
C PRO A 404 3.49 16.25 -12.59
N ILE A 405 2.17 16.06 -12.45
CA ILE A 405 1.53 15.17 -11.48
C ILE A 405 0.41 14.44 -12.23
N GLY A 406 0.30 13.13 -12.03
CA GLY A 406 -0.79 12.36 -12.59
C GLY A 406 -1.18 11.21 -11.68
N ALA A 407 -2.48 11.05 -11.44
CA ALA A 407 -3.03 9.88 -10.77
C ALA A 407 -2.61 8.58 -11.51
N PRO A 408 -2.21 7.52 -10.79
CA PRO A 408 -1.86 6.26 -11.43
C PRO A 408 -2.98 5.73 -12.35
N GLY A 409 -2.61 5.32 -13.57
CA GLY A 409 -3.56 4.91 -14.61
C GLY A 409 -4.23 6.06 -15.38
N PHE A 410 -3.89 7.31 -15.08
CA PHE A 410 -4.30 8.52 -15.82
C PHE A 410 -3.12 9.38 -16.28
N ARG A 411 -1.89 9.01 -15.88
CA ARG A 411 -0.67 9.68 -16.32
C ARG A 411 -0.48 9.49 -17.83
N ALA A 412 -0.38 10.60 -18.55
CA ALA A 412 -0.12 10.62 -19.98
C ALA A 412 1.32 10.15 -20.27
N PRO A 413 1.54 9.37 -21.34
CA PRO A 413 2.87 8.93 -21.76
C PRO A 413 3.80 10.10 -22.07
N ALA A 414 5.11 9.84 -22.00
CA ALA A 414 6.12 10.83 -22.38
C ALA A 414 5.90 11.33 -23.83
N GLY A 415 5.86 12.65 -24.00
CA GLY A 415 5.61 13.30 -25.30
C GLY A 415 4.20 13.88 -25.45
N TYR A 416 3.27 13.58 -24.56
CA TYR A 416 1.99 14.29 -24.47
C TYR A 416 2.19 15.61 -23.73
N THR A 417 1.86 16.71 -24.39
CA THR A 417 2.04 18.06 -23.87
C THR A 417 0.80 18.92 -24.12
N GLY A 418 0.65 19.98 -23.32
CA GLY A 418 -0.47 20.92 -23.45
C GLY A 418 -1.82 20.21 -23.38
N THR A 419 -2.74 20.55 -24.28
CA THR A 419 -4.11 20.00 -24.30
C THR A 419 -4.17 18.48 -24.56
N ALA A 420 -3.12 17.89 -25.13
CA ALA A 420 -3.06 16.45 -25.36
C ALA A 420 -3.04 15.64 -24.05
N VAL A 421 -2.53 16.23 -22.95
CA VAL A 421 -2.55 15.61 -21.62
C VAL A 421 -3.99 15.36 -21.15
N ASP A 422 -4.84 16.38 -21.25
CA ASP A 422 -6.25 16.27 -20.85
C ASP A 422 -7.04 15.34 -21.78
N ARG A 423 -6.72 15.32 -23.09
CA ARG A 423 -7.35 14.39 -24.04
C ARG A 423 -6.99 12.95 -23.71
N TYR A 424 -5.73 12.64 -23.40
CA TYR A 424 -5.33 11.30 -22.97
C TYR A 424 -6.10 10.86 -21.71
N ALA A 425 -6.16 11.74 -20.70
CA ALA A 425 -6.88 11.47 -19.46
C ALA A 425 -8.39 11.30 -19.68
N LEU A 426 -9.00 12.03 -20.63
CA LEU A 426 -10.38 11.84 -21.04
C LEU A 426 -10.58 10.46 -21.68
N GLY A 427 -9.66 10.01 -22.54
CA GLY A 427 -9.66 8.65 -23.10
C GLY A 427 -9.61 7.58 -21.99
N CYS A 428 -8.80 7.82 -20.95
CA CYS A 428 -8.77 6.96 -19.77
C CYS A 428 -10.10 6.95 -19.02
N LEU A 429 -10.70 8.12 -18.78
CA LEU A 429 -12.00 8.25 -18.10
C LEU A 429 -13.12 7.50 -18.83
N ARG A 430 -13.14 7.57 -20.17
CA ARG A 430 -14.14 6.87 -20.98
C ARG A 430 -14.18 5.39 -20.69
N LEU A 431 -13.03 4.75 -20.46
CA LEU A 431 -12.97 3.34 -20.06
C LEU A 431 -13.12 3.14 -18.56
N ALA A 432 -12.50 4.00 -17.74
CA ALA A 432 -12.50 3.86 -16.28
C ALA A 432 -13.91 3.80 -15.68
N LEU A 433 -14.85 4.59 -16.22
CA LEU A 433 -16.24 4.57 -15.78
C LEU A 433 -16.92 3.22 -15.99
N PHE A 434 -16.50 2.41 -16.96
CA PHE A 434 -17.09 1.09 -17.19
C PHE A 434 -16.25 -0.03 -16.58
N VAL A 435 -14.93 0.00 -16.79
CA VAL A 435 -13.97 -1.02 -16.38
C VAL A 435 -12.73 -0.31 -15.80
N PRO A 436 -12.64 -0.12 -14.47
CA PRO A 436 -11.60 0.69 -13.82
C PRO A 436 -10.26 -0.06 -13.68
N LEU A 437 -9.68 -0.48 -14.81
CA LEU A 437 -8.37 -1.14 -14.90
C LEU A 437 -7.38 -0.33 -15.77
N THR A 438 -7.53 1.00 -15.82
CA THR A 438 -6.73 1.90 -16.68
C THR A 438 -5.24 1.92 -16.38
N ILE A 439 -4.85 1.53 -15.16
CA ILE A 439 -3.45 1.34 -14.78
C ILE A 439 -2.70 0.35 -15.69
N MET A 440 -3.44 -0.53 -16.36
CA MET A 440 -2.89 -1.52 -17.26
C MET A 440 -2.58 -0.96 -18.66
N PHE A 441 -2.99 0.27 -18.99
CA PHE A 441 -2.70 0.87 -20.30
C PHE A 441 -1.21 1.07 -20.54
N SER A 442 -0.43 1.27 -19.48
CA SER A 442 1.02 1.41 -19.56
C SER A 442 1.75 0.11 -19.93
N TRP A 443 1.05 -1.02 -20.02
CA TRP A 443 1.64 -2.30 -20.42
C TRP A 443 1.62 -2.53 -21.92
N SER A 444 0.51 -2.20 -22.57
CA SER A 444 0.30 -2.54 -23.98
C SER A 444 -0.92 -1.79 -24.53
N PRO A 445 -0.83 -1.17 -25.72
CA PRO A 445 -2.01 -0.60 -26.39
C PRO A 445 -3.12 -1.62 -26.63
N ARG A 446 -2.78 -2.91 -26.80
CA ARG A 446 -3.77 -3.98 -26.99
C ARG A 446 -4.59 -4.24 -25.73
N LYS A 447 -4.08 -3.87 -24.54
CA LYS A 447 -4.85 -3.93 -23.31
C LYS A 447 -6.05 -3.00 -23.36
N VAL A 448 -5.91 -1.83 -23.99
CA VAL A 448 -7.02 -0.90 -24.23
C VAL A 448 -8.12 -1.60 -25.01
N ASP A 449 -7.79 -2.29 -26.10
CA ASP A 449 -8.76 -3.03 -26.91
C ASP A 449 -9.44 -4.16 -26.12
N GLN A 450 -8.69 -4.90 -25.30
CA GLN A 450 -9.25 -5.93 -24.41
C GLN A 450 -10.29 -5.32 -23.44
N LEU A 451 -10.01 -4.15 -22.85
CA LEU A 451 -10.94 -3.50 -21.93
C LEU A 451 -12.12 -2.83 -22.65
N ILE A 452 -11.94 -2.32 -23.87
CA ILE A 452 -13.05 -1.88 -24.74
C ILE A 452 -14.02 -3.04 -24.97
N ASP A 453 -13.50 -4.22 -25.31
CA ASP A 453 -14.34 -5.40 -25.53
C ASP A 453 -15.09 -5.82 -24.27
N VAL A 454 -14.44 -5.78 -23.10
CA VAL A 454 -15.08 -6.06 -21.81
C VAL A 454 -16.21 -5.05 -21.56
N ALA A 455 -15.97 -3.74 -21.76
CA ALA A 455 -16.97 -2.70 -21.58
C ALA A 455 -18.18 -2.90 -22.51
N ARG A 456 -17.95 -3.16 -23.80
CA ARG A 456 -19.01 -3.37 -24.80
C ARG A 456 -19.85 -4.63 -24.58
N ARG A 457 -19.29 -5.65 -23.91
CA ARG A 457 -20.03 -6.86 -23.54
C ARG A 457 -20.99 -6.64 -22.37
N HIS A 458 -20.64 -5.75 -21.44
CA HIS A 458 -21.42 -5.52 -20.22
C HIS A 458 -22.36 -4.32 -20.30
N PHE A 459 -22.08 -3.35 -21.18
CA PHE A 459 -22.82 -2.10 -21.28
C PHE A 459 -23.27 -1.82 -22.72
N PRO A 460 -24.48 -1.25 -22.90
CA PRO A 460 -24.95 -0.81 -24.22
C PRO A 460 -24.27 0.50 -24.61
N LEU A 461 -23.09 0.39 -25.23
CA LEU A 461 -22.27 1.54 -25.63
C LEU A 461 -22.52 1.96 -27.09
N PRO A 462 -22.41 3.26 -27.42
CA PRO A 462 -22.48 3.75 -28.80
C PRO A 462 -21.48 3.06 -29.74
N ALA A 463 -21.84 2.96 -31.03
CA ALA A 463 -21.01 2.27 -32.02
C ALA A 463 -19.62 2.89 -32.20
N ASP A 464 -19.51 4.21 -32.02
CA ASP A 464 -18.29 5.00 -32.12
C ASP A 464 -17.49 5.08 -30.81
N PHE A 465 -17.96 4.46 -29.72
CA PHE A 465 -17.32 4.53 -28.40
C PHE A 465 -15.84 4.13 -28.46
N ALA A 466 -15.54 3.02 -29.12
CA ALA A 466 -14.17 2.52 -29.26
C ALA A 466 -13.27 3.51 -30.03
N ASP A 467 -13.83 4.17 -31.06
CA ASP A 467 -13.09 5.13 -31.87
C ASP A 467 -12.83 6.43 -31.08
N ARG A 468 -13.79 6.89 -30.27
CA ARG A 468 -13.60 8.03 -29.36
C ARG A 468 -12.49 7.74 -28.33
N VAL A 469 -12.50 6.55 -27.72
CA VAL A 469 -11.44 6.15 -26.77
C VAL A 469 -10.07 6.17 -27.44
N ARG A 470 -9.92 5.56 -28.63
CA ARG A 470 -8.63 5.52 -29.34
C ARG A 470 -8.17 6.89 -29.82
N ALA A 471 -9.10 7.73 -30.28
CA ALA A 471 -8.78 9.09 -30.70
C ALA A 471 -8.23 9.93 -29.55
N ASP A 472 -8.82 9.79 -28.36
CA ASP A 472 -8.44 10.54 -27.16
C ASP A 472 -7.12 10.04 -26.56
N LEU A 473 -6.90 8.72 -26.53
CA LEU A 473 -5.63 8.15 -26.11
C LEU A 473 -4.50 8.44 -27.10
N GLY A 474 -4.80 8.60 -28.40
CA GLY A 474 -3.82 8.85 -29.45
C GLY A 474 -2.97 7.62 -29.82
N THR A 475 -2.24 7.72 -30.94
CA THR A 475 -1.38 6.63 -31.46
C THR A 475 0.04 6.64 -30.88
N GLY A 476 0.39 7.66 -30.08
CA GLY A 476 1.72 7.89 -29.55
C GLY A 476 2.00 7.23 -28.19
N ALA A 477 1.04 6.50 -27.62
CA ALA A 477 1.19 5.87 -26.31
C ALA A 477 2.31 4.83 -26.34
N ARG A 478 3.51 5.24 -25.92
CA ARG A 478 4.58 4.30 -25.57
C ARG A 478 4.28 3.78 -24.17
N PRO A 479 4.12 2.45 -24.00
CA PRO A 479 3.97 1.86 -22.68
C PRO A 479 5.20 2.12 -21.81
N ASP A 480 4.99 2.20 -20.49
CA ASP A 480 6.08 2.26 -19.51
C ASP A 480 6.81 0.91 -19.40
N ALA A 481 6.13 -0.18 -19.76
CA ALA A 481 6.74 -1.49 -19.89
C ALA A 481 7.77 -1.50 -21.03
N PRO A 482 8.82 -2.34 -20.95
CA PRO A 482 9.79 -2.50 -22.03
C PRO A 482 9.10 -2.77 -23.37
N ALA A 483 9.61 -2.19 -24.45
CA ALA A 483 9.04 -2.34 -25.79
C ALA A 483 8.80 -3.80 -26.18
N ALA A 484 9.71 -4.71 -25.79
CA ALA A 484 9.58 -6.15 -26.04
C ALA A 484 8.40 -6.80 -25.30
N ALA A 485 8.02 -6.31 -24.11
CA ALA A 485 6.82 -6.76 -23.42
C ALA A 485 5.58 -6.18 -24.12
N ALA A 486 5.59 -4.90 -24.45
CA ALA A 486 4.46 -4.20 -25.05
C ALA A 486 4.00 -4.72 -26.42
N GLU A 487 4.92 -5.28 -27.21
CA GLU A 487 4.62 -5.75 -28.57
C GLU A 487 3.93 -7.12 -28.59
N GLN A 488 3.84 -7.84 -27.46
CA GLN A 488 3.23 -9.17 -27.40
C GLN A 488 1.70 -9.11 -27.53
N PRO A 489 1.05 -10.16 -28.05
CA PRO A 489 -0.41 -10.23 -28.10
C PRO A 489 -0.99 -10.39 -26.69
N GLU A 490 -2.18 -9.82 -26.47
CA GLU A 490 -2.89 -10.05 -25.20
C GLU A 490 -3.42 -11.48 -25.16
N PRO A 491 -3.23 -12.18 -24.02
CA PRO A 491 -3.79 -13.50 -23.85
C PRO A 491 -5.32 -13.48 -23.89
N SER A 492 -5.89 -14.53 -24.47
CA SER A 492 -7.29 -14.91 -24.31
C SER A 492 -7.30 -16.34 -23.80
N TRP A 493 -8.00 -16.55 -22.67
CA TRP A 493 -8.01 -17.85 -21.99
C TRP A 493 -9.39 -18.45 -22.05
N GLU A 494 -9.46 -19.62 -22.69
CA GLU A 494 -10.63 -20.46 -22.70
C GLU A 494 -10.48 -21.56 -21.65
N PRO A 495 -11.55 -21.89 -20.91
CA PRO A 495 -11.59 -23.06 -20.02
C PRO A 495 -11.00 -24.35 -20.59
N SER A 496 -11.25 -24.61 -21.87
CA SER A 496 -10.78 -25.81 -22.57
C SER A 496 -9.25 -25.89 -22.70
N GLY A 497 -8.53 -24.77 -22.55
CA GLY A 497 -7.06 -24.67 -22.58
C GLY A 497 -6.38 -24.80 -21.22
N LEU A 498 -7.13 -25.04 -20.13
CA LEU A 498 -6.63 -24.96 -18.76
C LEU A 498 -5.40 -25.86 -18.46
N PRO A 499 -5.30 -27.12 -18.93
CA PRO A 499 -4.09 -27.93 -18.71
C PRO A 499 -2.83 -27.32 -19.33
N ALA A 500 -2.93 -26.77 -20.55
CA ALA A 500 -1.81 -26.12 -21.22
C ALA A 500 -1.44 -24.80 -20.53
N LEU A 501 -2.44 -24.04 -20.08
CA LEU A 501 -2.24 -22.81 -19.32
C LEU A 501 -1.51 -23.07 -18.00
N ARG A 502 -1.94 -24.05 -17.21
CA ARG A 502 -1.28 -24.41 -15.93
C ARG A 502 0.21 -24.71 -16.13
N ARG A 503 0.54 -25.50 -17.16
CA ARG A 503 1.92 -25.79 -17.52
C ARG A 503 2.68 -24.52 -17.90
N ALA A 504 2.09 -23.68 -18.75
CA ALA A 504 2.70 -22.42 -19.18
C ALA A 504 2.96 -21.46 -17.99
N ILE A 505 2.06 -21.40 -17.01
CA ILE A 505 2.23 -20.61 -15.78
C ILE A 505 3.39 -21.17 -14.95
N ALA A 506 3.44 -22.49 -14.73
CA ALA A 506 4.53 -23.13 -13.98
C ALA A 506 5.90 -22.93 -14.66
N ASP A 507 5.95 -23.04 -15.98
CA ASP A 507 7.15 -22.77 -16.78
C ASP A 507 7.56 -21.28 -16.67
N ALA A 508 6.60 -20.35 -16.63
CA ALA A 508 6.86 -18.92 -16.44
C ALA A 508 7.44 -18.60 -15.05
N ILE A 509 6.85 -19.17 -14.00
CA ILE A 509 7.35 -19.03 -12.62
C ILE A 509 8.79 -19.53 -12.54
N THR A 510 9.07 -20.70 -13.09
CA THR A 510 10.42 -21.28 -13.09
C THR A 510 11.41 -20.41 -13.86
N ALA A 511 10.99 -19.85 -15.01
CA ALA A 511 11.84 -19.04 -15.86
C ALA A 511 12.21 -17.67 -15.26
N CYS A 512 11.38 -17.10 -14.38
CA CYS A 512 11.64 -15.80 -13.75
C CYS A 512 12.50 -15.89 -12.47
N ALA A 513 12.93 -17.10 -12.08
CA ALA A 513 13.78 -17.29 -10.91
C ALA A 513 15.16 -16.62 -11.09
N THR A 514 15.68 -16.09 -9.98
CA THR A 514 16.94 -15.34 -9.88
C THR A 514 17.89 -16.00 -8.88
N PRO A 515 18.37 -17.23 -9.12
CA PRO A 515 19.14 -18.01 -8.15
C PRO A 515 20.48 -17.38 -7.73
N GLY A 516 20.97 -16.38 -8.47
CA GLY A 516 22.17 -15.62 -8.11
C GLY A 516 21.95 -14.52 -7.07
N ARG A 517 20.71 -14.24 -6.67
CA ARG A 517 20.38 -13.26 -5.63
C ARG A 517 20.29 -13.93 -4.26
N ASP A 518 20.71 -13.22 -3.22
CA ASP A 518 20.59 -13.69 -1.84
C ASP A 518 19.33 -13.20 -1.13
N ASP A 519 18.71 -12.13 -1.63
CA ASP A 519 17.56 -11.48 -0.99
C ASP A 519 16.21 -12.05 -1.42
N ARG A 520 16.09 -12.62 -2.62
CA ARG A 520 14.90 -13.32 -3.12
C ARG A 520 15.25 -14.31 -4.23
N LEU A 521 14.48 -15.38 -4.36
CA LEU A 521 14.59 -16.31 -5.50
C LEU A 521 13.66 -15.93 -6.64
N HIS A 522 12.36 -15.79 -6.38
CA HIS A 522 11.37 -15.42 -7.38
C HIS A 522 10.94 -13.97 -7.16
N PRO A 523 10.73 -13.18 -8.22
CA PRO A 523 10.21 -11.83 -8.09
C PRO A 523 8.77 -11.86 -7.60
N GLY A 524 8.42 -10.99 -6.65
CA GLY A 524 7.09 -10.90 -6.07
C GLY A 524 6.77 -9.48 -5.60
N ASP A 525 5.86 -9.41 -4.64
CA ASP A 525 5.42 -8.19 -4.00
C ASP A 525 6.55 -7.45 -3.27
N ILE A 526 6.35 -6.15 -3.03
CA ILE A 526 7.27 -5.32 -2.25
C ILE A 526 7.47 -5.84 -0.81
N GLN A 527 6.53 -6.62 -0.26
CA GLN A 527 6.68 -7.27 1.05
C GLN A 527 7.99 -8.08 1.16
N GLN A 528 8.52 -8.58 0.04
CA GLN A 528 9.83 -9.26 0.00
C GLN A 528 10.99 -8.40 0.52
N PHE A 529 10.84 -7.08 0.48
CA PHE A 529 11.88 -6.10 0.83
C PHE A 529 11.58 -5.30 2.10
N LEU A 530 10.35 -5.37 2.61
CA LEU A 530 9.96 -4.65 3.82
C LEU A 530 10.39 -5.36 5.10
N ALA A 531 10.68 -6.67 5.03
CA ALA A 531 11.22 -7.45 6.11
C ALA A 531 12.49 -8.20 5.65
N PRO A 532 13.51 -8.37 6.51
CA PRO A 532 14.76 -9.06 6.15
C PRO A 532 14.57 -10.49 5.63
N ASP A 533 13.51 -11.16 6.09
CA ASP A 533 13.14 -12.54 5.77
C ASP A 533 12.13 -12.65 4.61
N GLY A 534 11.60 -11.52 4.11
CA GLY A 534 10.46 -11.47 3.19
C GLY A 534 10.62 -12.30 1.91
N GLY A 535 11.83 -12.37 1.35
CA GLY A 535 12.11 -13.15 0.14
C GLY A 535 12.09 -14.68 0.30
N VAL A 536 11.99 -15.19 1.53
CA VAL A 536 12.04 -16.62 1.86
C VAL A 536 10.67 -17.16 2.29
N THR A 537 9.80 -16.31 2.83
CA THR A 537 8.52 -16.68 3.48
C THR A 537 7.49 -17.35 2.57
N PHE A 538 6.42 -17.87 3.16
CA PHE A 538 5.38 -18.62 2.45
C PHE A 538 4.43 -17.73 1.64
N ALA A 539 4.05 -16.55 2.12
CA ALA A 539 3.12 -15.68 1.38
C ALA A 539 3.78 -15.01 0.16
N HIS A 540 4.94 -14.39 0.36
CA HIS A 540 5.57 -13.52 -0.64
C HIS A 540 6.93 -14.03 -1.13
N GLY A 541 7.51 -15.04 -0.46
CA GLY A 541 8.85 -15.53 -0.73
C GLY A 541 8.91 -16.86 -1.48
N ALA A 542 10.13 -17.41 -1.53
CA ALA A 542 10.43 -18.64 -2.26
C ALA A 542 9.67 -19.87 -1.74
N ALA A 543 9.39 -19.97 -0.44
CA ALA A 543 8.72 -21.14 0.14
C ALA A 543 7.34 -21.36 -0.49
N GLY A 544 6.50 -20.33 -0.59
CA GLY A 544 5.17 -20.44 -1.18
C GLY A 544 5.17 -20.76 -2.67
N VAL A 545 6.11 -20.16 -3.41
CA VAL A 545 6.24 -20.39 -4.85
C VAL A 545 6.65 -21.84 -5.14
N LEU A 546 7.66 -22.34 -4.44
CA LEU A 546 8.14 -23.72 -4.61
C LEU A 546 7.10 -24.73 -4.13
N TRP A 547 6.40 -24.44 -3.03
CA TRP A 547 5.28 -25.25 -2.58
C TRP A 547 4.17 -25.32 -3.64
N ALA A 548 3.75 -24.19 -4.21
CA ALA A 548 2.71 -24.14 -5.25
C ALA A 548 3.09 -24.94 -6.50
N LEU A 549 4.36 -24.86 -6.95
CA LEU A 549 4.88 -25.67 -8.04
C LEU A 549 4.80 -27.17 -7.71
N ALA A 550 5.25 -27.56 -6.51
CA ALA A 550 5.25 -28.94 -6.06
C ALA A 550 3.83 -29.53 -6.01
N VAL A 551 2.87 -28.85 -5.38
CA VAL A 551 1.49 -29.33 -5.29
C VAL A 551 0.77 -29.32 -6.64
N ALA A 552 1.15 -28.44 -7.56
CA ALA A 552 0.63 -28.44 -8.93
C ALA A 552 1.24 -29.54 -9.82
N GLY A 553 2.16 -30.35 -9.31
CA GLY A 553 2.85 -31.41 -10.06
C GLY A 553 3.91 -30.89 -11.03
N ALA A 554 4.37 -29.65 -10.85
CA ALA A 554 5.44 -29.05 -11.66
C ALA A 554 6.77 -29.10 -10.89
N PRO A 555 7.72 -29.97 -11.25
CA PRO A 555 8.96 -30.11 -10.50
C PRO A 555 9.82 -28.85 -10.66
N ALA A 556 10.10 -28.18 -9.53
CA ALA A 556 11.06 -27.09 -9.50
C ALA A 556 12.50 -27.62 -9.66
N PRO A 557 13.43 -26.86 -10.29
CA PRO A 557 14.83 -27.22 -10.34
C PRO A 557 15.42 -27.47 -8.95
N ALA A 558 16.22 -28.54 -8.77
CA ALA A 558 16.79 -28.89 -7.46
C ALA A 558 17.59 -27.74 -6.82
N GLY A 559 18.30 -26.94 -7.63
CA GLY A 559 19.03 -25.78 -7.15
C GLY A 559 18.17 -24.68 -6.50
N HIS A 560 16.85 -24.65 -6.79
CA HIS A 560 15.91 -23.73 -6.15
C HIS A 560 15.55 -24.17 -4.73
N THR A 561 15.37 -25.48 -4.52
CA THR A 561 15.19 -26.05 -3.18
C THR A 561 16.44 -25.83 -2.33
N ASP A 562 17.63 -26.03 -2.91
CA ASP A 562 18.89 -25.78 -2.21
C ASP A 562 19.09 -24.29 -1.89
N TRP A 563 18.58 -23.40 -2.74
CA TRP A 563 18.55 -21.96 -2.45
C TRP A 563 17.69 -21.65 -1.23
N LEU A 564 16.48 -22.24 -1.15
CA LEU A 564 15.56 -22.03 -0.03
C LEU A 564 16.19 -22.49 1.30
N LEU A 565 16.86 -23.65 1.30
CA LEU A 565 17.57 -24.15 2.48
C LEU A 565 18.66 -23.17 2.95
N ARG A 566 19.55 -22.75 2.04
CA ARG A 566 20.61 -21.77 2.38
C ARG A 566 20.05 -20.45 2.87
N ALA A 567 18.94 -19.98 2.28
CA ALA A 567 18.30 -18.75 2.69
C ALA A 567 17.69 -18.88 4.11
N ALA A 568 17.01 -20.00 4.39
CA ALA A 568 16.43 -20.29 5.70
C ALA A 568 17.49 -20.42 6.82
N ASP A 569 18.65 -21.01 6.51
CA ASP A 569 19.77 -21.15 7.45
C ASP A 569 20.40 -19.80 7.84
N ARG A 570 20.36 -18.81 6.94
CA ARG A 570 20.90 -17.46 7.19
C ARG A 570 19.99 -16.56 8.02
N LEU A 571 18.73 -16.97 8.27
CA LEU A 571 17.79 -16.14 9.01
C LEU A 571 18.24 -15.95 10.47
N THR A 572 18.41 -14.69 10.88
CA THR A 572 18.68 -14.29 12.26
C THR A 572 17.39 -13.85 12.94
N ASP A 573 16.99 -14.55 14.00
CA ASP A 573 15.74 -14.29 14.75
C ASP A 573 14.46 -14.28 13.87
N PRO A 574 14.21 -15.35 13.09
CA PRO A 574 13.04 -15.41 12.21
C PRO A 574 11.73 -15.51 12.99
N ARG A 575 10.65 -15.00 12.39
CA ARG A 575 9.30 -15.15 12.94
C ARG A 575 8.85 -16.61 12.94
N PRO A 576 8.01 -17.03 13.89
CA PRO A 576 7.54 -18.41 13.94
C PRO A 576 6.35 -18.69 13.00
N GLY A 577 5.66 -17.66 12.51
CA GLY A 577 4.38 -17.75 11.79
C GLY A 577 4.36 -18.58 10.50
N PHE A 578 3.16 -18.92 10.04
CA PHE A 578 2.98 -19.73 8.83
C PHE A 578 3.22 -18.92 7.56
N HIS A 579 2.57 -17.77 7.39
CA HIS A 579 2.68 -17.01 6.14
C HIS A 579 3.97 -16.18 6.03
N ASP A 580 4.52 -15.75 7.17
CA ASP A 580 5.66 -14.83 7.24
C ASP A 580 6.86 -15.36 8.03
N GLY A 581 6.92 -16.67 8.30
CA GLY A 581 7.92 -17.23 9.21
C GLY A 581 8.31 -18.69 8.98
N LEU A 582 8.98 -19.27 9.98
CA LEU A 582 9.56 -20.60 9.96
C LEU A 582 8.56 -21.72 9.70
N ALA A 583 7.34 -21.63 10.24
CA ALA A 583 6.35 -22.69 10.11
C ALA A 583 5.99 -22.94 8.63
N GLY A 584 5.78 -21.88 7.84
CA GLY A 584 5.50 -22.02 6.42
C GLY A 584 6.71 -22.46 5.59
N ILE A 585 7.93 -22.01 5.97
CA ILE A 585 9.16 -22.46 5.31
C ILE A 585 9.34 -23.97 5.51
N ALA A 586 9.17 -24.46 6.73
CA ALA A 586 9.24 -25.89 7.04
C ALA A 586 8.16 -26.68 6.31
N TYR A 587 6.92 -26.19 6.31
CA TYR A 587 5.81 -26.81 5.58
C TYR A 587 6.10 -26.96 4.08
N ALA A 588 6.66 -25.93 3.44
CA ALA A 588 7.07 -25.98 2.04
C ALA A 588 8.20 -26.98 1.80
N LEU A 589 9.24 -26.99 2.64
CA LEU A 589 10.39 -27.90 2.52
C LEU A 589 9.99 -29.38 2.63
N ASP A 590 9.04 -29.70 3.51
CA ASP A 590 8.53 -31.06 3.62
C ASP A 590 7.81 -31.53 2.34
N HIS A 591 7.04 -30.67 1.68
CA HIS A 591 6.45 -30.96 0.37
C HIS A 591 7.48 -31.09 -0.76
N LEU A 592 8.65 -30.47 -0.60
CA LEU A 592 9.80 -30.61 -1.50
C LEU A 592 10.67 -31.84 -1.18
N GLY A 593 10.26 -32.66 -0.21
CA GLY A 593 10.98 -33.88 0.19
C GLY A 593 12.22 -33.62 1.05
N ARG A 594 12.25 -32.51 1.81
CA ARG A 594 13.31 -32.13 2.77
C ARG A 594 12.78 -32.14 4.20
N THR A 595 12.20 -33.28 4.60
CA THR A 595 11.50 -33.42 5.89
C THR A 595 12.43 -33.25 7.09
N ASP A 596 13.66 -33.77 7.02
CA ASP A 596 14.62 -33.67 8.14
C ASP A 596 15.06 -32.21 8.38
N GLU A 597 15.37 -31.48 7.30
CA GLU A 597 15.71 -30.06 7.37
C GLU A 597 14.51 -29.22 7.83
N ALA A 598 13.30 -29.56 7.39
CA ALA A 598 12.08 -28.91 7.84
C ALA A 598 11.84 -29.08 9.35
N LEU A 599 12.06 -30.28 9.90
CA LEU A 599 11.99 -30.54 11.34
C LEU A 599 13.08 -29.77 12.11
N GLY A 600 14.30 -29.70 11.56
CA GLY A 600 15.38 -28.88 12.11
C GLY A 600 15.01 -27.40 12.21
N LEU A 601 14.34 -26.85 11.20
CA LEU A 601 13.83 -25.48 11.22
C LEU A 601 12.72 -25.28 12.25
N LEU A 602 11.78 -26.23 12.37
CA LEU A 602 10.73 -26.17 13.39
C LEU A 602 11.28 -26.19 14.80
N GLY A 603 12.37 -26.93 15.04
CA GLY A 603 13.09 -26.94 16.32
C GLY A 603 13.65 -25.58 16.74
N ARG A 604 13.75 -24.61 15.82
CA ARG A 604 14.16 -23.22 16.13
C ARG A 604 13.03 -22.37 16.71
N VAL A 605 11.76 -22.83 16.65
CA VAL A 605 10.63 -22.15 17.27
C VAL A 605 10.70 -22.36 18.79
N THR A 606 11.10 -21.31 19.52
CA THR A 606 11.33 -21.38 20.97
C THR A 606 10.06 -21.09 21.77
N GLY A 607 10.04 -21.48 23.05
CA GLY A 607 8.93 -21.14 23.96
C GLY A 607 8.65 -19.63 24.05
N ALA A 608 9.70 -18.81 24.11
CA ALA A 608 9.56 -17.35 24.11
C ALA A 608 8.96 -16.81 22.80
N ALA A 609 9.25 -17.44 21.66
CA ALA A 609 8.65 -17.07 20.38
C ALA A 609 7.15 -17.41 20.34
N LEU A 610 6.73 -18.52 20.96
CA LEU A 610 5.33 -18.89 21.10
C LEU A 610 4.57 -17.98 22.06
N ASP A 611 5.22 -17.56 23.15
CA ASP A 611 4.62 -16.66 24.14
C ASP A 611 4.42 -15.25 23.58
N ALA A 612 5.25 -14.84 22.61
CA ALA A 612 5.14 -13.57 21.89
C ALA A 612 4.26 -13.64 20.63
N ALA A 613 3.84 -14.84 20.20
CA ALA A 613 3.04 -15.02 18.99
C ALA A 613 1.61 -14.51 19.20
N ASP A 614 1.06 -13.86 18.17
CA ASP A 614 -0.34 -13.43 18.18
C ASP A 614 -1.31 -14.60 17.93
N THR A 615 -2.61 -14.30 17.95
CA THR A 615 -3.68 -15.29 17.74
C THR A 615 -4.12 -15.41 16.27
N THR A 616 -3.38 -14.82 15.33
CA THR A 616 -3.73 -14.83 13.91
C THR A 616 -3.18 -16.05 13.20
N PHE A 617 -3.88 -16.56 12.18
CA PHE A 617 -3.35 -17.65 11.35
C PHE A 617 -2.18 -17.18 10.48
N HIS A 618 -2.13 -15.90 10.11
CA HIS A 618 -1.05 -15.32 9.30
C HIS A 618 0.33 -15.50 9.95
N SER A 619 0.49 -14.95 11.16
CA SER A 619 1.79 -14.84 11.83
C SER A 619 1.87 -15.60 13.15
N GLY A 620 0.74 -16.11 13.64
CA GLY A 620 0.56 -16.51 15.03
C GLY A 620 0.30 -17.99 15.26
N LEU A 621 -0.26 -18.24 16.44
CA LEU A 621 -0.44 -19.55 17.05
C LEU A 621 -1.19 -20.56 16.16
N PRO A 622 -2.35 -20.24 15.53
CA PRO A 622 -3.06 -21.22 14.69
C PRO A 622 -2.21 -21.78 13.53
N GLY A 623 -1.41 -20.93 12.86
CA GLY A 623 -0.55 -21.36 11.76
C GLY A 623 0.60 -22.27 12.21
N ILE A 624 1.16 -21.98 13.39
CA ILE A 624 2.20 -22.82 14.02
C ILE A 624 1.61 -24.18 14.43
N GLY A 625 0.45 -24.16 15.10
CA GLY A 625 -0.24 -25.37 15.56
C GLY A 625 -0.64 -26.29 14.40
N LEU A 626 -1.19 -25.74 13.32
CA LEU A 626 -1.51 -26.50 12.10
C LEU A 626 -0.26 -27.14 11.48
N THR A 627 0.87 -26.43 11.50
CA THR A 627 2.14 -26.95 10.99
C THR A 627 2.64 -28.10 11.85
N TRP A 628 2.64 -27.98 13.18
CA TRP A 628 3.02 -29.10 14.05
C TRP A 628 2.09 -30.29 13.94
N LEU A 629 0.78 -30.06 13.81
CA LEU A 629 -0.19 -31.12 13.56
C LEU A 629 0.09 -31.86 12.25
N HIS A 630 0.48 -31.14 11.18
CA HIS A 630 0.93 -31.74 9.92
C HIS A 630 2.13 -32.67 10.11
N PHE A 631 3.18 -32.20 10.80
CA PHE A 631 4.36 -33.03 11.05
C PHE A 631 4.11 -34.18 12.01
N ALA A 632 3.25 -34.01 13.02
CA ALA A 632 2.80 -35.10 13.90
C ALA A 632 2.10 -36.21 13.10
N GLY A 633 1.25 -35.83 12.13
CA GLY A 633 0.60 -36.76 11.21
C GLY A 633 1.58 -37.51 10.32
N ARG A 634 2.61 -36.82 9.81
CA ARG A 634 3.61 -37.39 8.90
C ARG A 634 4.64 -38.29 9.58
N THR A 635 5.13 -37.88 10.75
CA THR A 635 6.21 -38.57 11.47
C THR A 635 5.69 -39.60 12.48
N GLY A 636 4.45 -39.44 12.93
CA GLY A 636 3.90 -40.19 14.06
C GLY A 636 4.44 -39.75 15.42
N ASP A 637 5.16 -38.62 15.49
CA ASP A 637 5.72 -38.11 16.75
C ASP A 637 4.62 -37.51 17.64
N GLY A 638 4.38 -38.16 18.78
CA GLY A 638 3.41 -37.72 19.79
C GLY A 638 3.78 -36.39 20.44
N ALA A 639 5.07 -36.04 20.55
CA ALA A 639 5.50 -34.78 21.16
C ALA A 639 5.07 -33.56 20.32
N LEU A 640 5.06 -33.70 18.99
CA LEU A 640 4.55 -32.66 18.08
C LEU A 640 3.02 -32.51 18.19
N LEU A 641 2.30 -33.63 18.40
CA LEU A 641 0.86 -33.59 18.65
C LEU A 641 0.55 -32.90 19.98
N ASP A 642 1.29 -33.23 21.04
CA ASP A 642 1.17 -32.60 22.36
C ASP A 642 1.50 -31.11 22.30
N ALA A 643 2.52 -30.72 21.52
CA ALA A 643 2.86 -29.32 21.29
C ALA A 643 1.73 -28.56 20.57
N ALA A 644 1.11 -29.17 19.56
CA ALA A 644 -0.07 -28.61 18.91
C ALA A 644 -1.25 -28.48 19.90
N ALA A 645 -1.52 -29.51 20.71
CA ALA A 645 -2.56 -29.45 21.73
C ALA A 645 -2.31 -28.31 22.75
N GLY A 646 -1.06 -28.12 23.19
CA GLY A 646 -0.70 -27.00 24.06
C GLY A 646 -0.93 -25.62 23.45
N ILE A 647 -0.83 -25.47 22.12
CA ILE A 647 -1.25 -24.25 21.43
C ILE A 647 -2.77 -24.07 21.49
N ALA A 648 -3.54 -25.15 21.29
CA ALA A 648 -5.00 -25.09 21.37
C ALA A 648 -5.46 -24.67 22.78
N ASP A 649 -4.85 -25.21 23.84
CA ASP A 649 -5.13 -24.82 25.22
C ASP A 649 -4.89 -23.32 25.44
N ARG A 650 -3.76 -22.77 24.96
CA ARG A 650 -3.47 -21.32 25.03
C ARG A 650 -4.53 -20.47 24.33
N LEU A 651 -5.00 -20.90 23.16
CA LEU A 651 -6.02 -20.18 22.38
C LEU A 651 -7.39 -20.22 23.07
N VAL A 652 -7.74 -21.35 23.67
CA VAL A 652 -8.99 -21.55 24.42
C VAL A 652 -8.99 -20.77 25.72
N ASP A 653 -7.91 -20.85 26.51
CA ASP A 653 -7.78 -20.17 27.80
C ASP A 653 -7.63 -18.64 27.64
N GLY A 654 -6.99 -18.21 26.55
CA GLY A 654 -6.78 -16.80 26.20
C GLY A 654 -8.02 -16.07 25.68
N ALA A 655 -9.12 -16.78 25.39
CA ALA A 655 -10.35 -16.24 24.80
C ALA A 655 -11.06 -15.15 25.64
N GLY A 656 -10.58 -14.86 26.86
CA GLY A 656 -11.06 -13.78 27.73
C GLY A 656 -10.36 -12.42 27.58
N GLY A 657 -9.30 -12.31 26.79
CA GLY A 657 -8.52 -11.08 26.62
C GLY A 657 -8.66 -10.47 25.23
N SER A 658 -9.62 -9.56 25.04
CA SER A 658 -9.68 -8.74 23.83
C SER A 658 -8.39 -7.92 23.70
N ALA A 659 -7.55 -8.24 22.71
CA ALA A 659 -6.48 -7.34 22.29
C ALA A 659 -7.15 -6.01 21.88
N ALA A 660 -6.75 -4.90 22.52
CA ALA A 660 -7.29 -3.58 22.25
C ALA A 660 -7.03 -3.17 20.78
N GLY A 661 -8.00 -3.46 19.90
CA GLY A 661 -7.90 -3.26 18.46
C GLY A 661 -9.26 -3.42 17.78
N ARG A 662 -9.39 -2.92 16.54
CA ARG A 662 -10.61 -3.14 15.74
C ARG A 662 -10.65 -4.60 15.27
N PRO A 663 -11.81 -5.29 15.32
CA PRO A 663 -11.96 -6.65 14.81
C PRO A 663 -11.52 -6.77 13.34
N ARG A 664 -10.84 -7.86 13.00
CA ARG A 664 -10.42 -8.21 11.63
C ARG A 664 -10.86 -9.65 11.31
N PRO A 665 -12.17 -9.92 11.21
CA PRO A 665 -12.68 -11.27 11.01
C PRO A 665 -12.24 -11.84 9.66
N GLY A 666 -12.19 -13.17 9.54
CA GLY A 666 -11.73 -13.89 8.35
C GLY A 666 -10.54 -14.81 8.62
N LEU A 667 -10.07 -15.50 7.58
CA LEU A 667 -9.12 -16.61 7.72
C LEU A 667 -7.75 -16.21 8.27
N LEU A 668 -7.13 -15.15 7.72
CA LEU A 668 -5.73 -14.84 8.06
C LEU A 668 -5.57 -14.16 9.42
N HIS A 669 -6.51 -13.29 9.78
CA HIS A 669 -6.39 -12.41 10.95
C HIS A 669 -7.52 -12.54 11.97
N GLY A 670 -8.59 -13.25 11.62
CA GLY A 670 -9.76 -13.45 12.47
C GLY A 670 -9.80 -14.81 13.13
N HIS A 671 -10.92 -15.08 13.79
CA HIS A 671 -11.15 -16.32 14.53
C HIS A 671 -11.36 -17.52 13.62
N ALA A 672 -11.68 -17.34 12.33
CA ALA A 672 -11.77 -18.43 11.36
C ALA A 672 -10.45 -19.21 11.23
N GLY A 673 -9.30 -18.54 11.35
CA GLY A 673 -7.99 -19.20 11.37
C GLY A 673 -7.80 -20.11 12.60
N THR A 674 -8.21 -19.63 13.78
CA THR A 674 -8.26 -20.42 15.01
C THR A 674 -9.23 -21.59 14.88
N ALA A 675 -10.42 -21.36 14.32
CA ALA A 675 -11.42 -22.39 14.11
C ALA A 675 -10.91 -23.51 13.19
N LEU A 676 -10.22 -23.16 12.09
CA LEU A 676 -9.58 -24.13 11.20
C LEU A 676 -8.58 -25.01 11.96
N PHE A 677 -7.72 -24.41 12.78
CA PHE A 677 -6.75 -25.17 13.58
C PHE A 677 -7.44 -26.13 14.57
N LEU A 678 -8.39 -25.62 15.36
CA LEU A 678 -9.12 -26.42 16.33
C LEU A 678 -9.92 -27.54 15.67
N LEU A 679 -10.52 -27.29 14.50
CA LEU A 679 -11.25 -28.29 13.73
C LEU A 679 -10.32 -29.41 13.24
N ARG A 680 -9.14 -29.08 12.71
CA ARG A 680 -8.17 -30.10 12.28
C ARG A 680 -7.60 -30.89 13.45
N LEU A 681 -7.37 -30.25 14.59
CA LEU A 681 -6.93 -30.95 15.78
C LEU A 681 -8.03 -31.89 16.30
N TYR A 682 -9.29 -31.44 16.32
CA TYR A 682 -10.45 -32.28 16.64
C TYR A 682 -10.53 -33.52 15.73
N GLU A 683 -10.36 -33.36 14.42
CA GLU A 683 -10.37 -34.49 13.50
C GLU A 683 -9.32 -35.56 13.86
N ARG A 684 -8.20 -35.16 14.44
CA ARG A 684 -7.13 -36.06 14.88
C ARG A 684 -7.34 -36.65 16.28
N THR A 685 -7.79 -35.86 17.24
CA THR A 685 -7.87 -36.24 18.67
C THR A 685 -9.25 -36.71 19.09
N GLN A 686 -10.29 -36.34 18.35
CA GLN A 686 -11.71 -36.53 18.67
C GLN A 686 -12.15 -35.87 20.00
N ASP A 687 -11.43 -34.84 20.46
CA ASP A 687 -11.83 -34.07 21.65
C ASP A 687 -12.94 -33.06 21.31
N ALA A 688 -14.16 -33.36 21.75
CA ALA A 688 -15.35 -32.54 21.51
C ALA A 688 -15.24 -31.08 22.02
N LYS A 689 -14.36 -30.78 23.00
CA LYS A 689 -14.13 -29.41 23.45
C LYS A 689 -13.53 -28.56 22.33
N LEU A 690 -12.63 -29.12 21.54
CA LEU A 690 -12.00 -28.42 20.41
C LEU A 690 -13.04 -28.05 19.36
N LEU A 691 -13.95 -28.97 19.02
CA LEU A 691 -15.05 -28.70 18.10
C LEU A 691 -15.97 -27.58 18.64
N HIS A 692 -16.30 -27.60 19.93
CA HIS A 692 -17.09 -26.55 20.56
C HIS A 692 -16.43 -25.17 20.42
N HIS A 693 -15.13 -25.06 20.73
CA HIS A 693 -14.40 -23.80 20.61
C HIS A 693 -14.20 -23.36 19.15
N ALA A 694 -14.07 -24.31 18.20
CA ALA A 694 -14.06 -23.98 16.77
C ALA A 694 -15.38 -23.35 16.33
N VAL A 695 -16.53 -23.90 16.77
CA VAL A 695 -17.85 -23.33 16.49
C VAL A 695 -18.00 -21.94 17.12
N GLU A 696 -17.54 -21.75 18.36
CA GLU A 696 -17.62 -20.44 19.03
C GLU A 696 -16.75 -19.38 18.33
N ALA A 697 -15.56 -19.74 17.90
CA ALA A 697 -14.69 -18.88 17.09
C ALA A 697 -15.39 -18.44 15.79
N LEU A 698 -16.08 -19.36 15.10
CA LEU A 698 -16.84 -19.03 13.88
C LEU A 698 -18.05 -18.11 14.18
N ARG A 699 -18.73 -18.29 15.31
CA ARG A 699 -19.82 -17.38 15.74
C ARG A 699 -19.30 -15.96 15.98
N GLN A 700 -18.13 -15.82 16.60
CA GLN A 700 -17.51 -14.52 16.84
C GLN A 700 -17.16 -13.81 15.53
N ASP A 701 -16.52 -14.51 14.58
CA ASP A 701 -16.21 -13.93 13.26
C ASP A 701 -17.47 -13.54 12.48
N LEU A 702 -18.55 -14.35 12.54
CA LEU A 702 -19.84 -14.00 11.94
C LEU A 702 -20.47 -12.77 12.61
N ALA A 703 -20.39 -12.65 13.93
CA ALA A 703 -20.88 -11.47 14.65
C ALA A 703 -20.13 -10.20 14.25
N ASP A 704 -18.81 -10.28 14.07
CA ASP A 704 -17.96 -9.16 13.63
C ASP A 704 -18.20 -8.77 12.16
N ILE A 705 -18.52 -9.73 11.30
CA ILE A 705 -18.89 -9.48 9.89
C ILE A 705 -20.29 -8.87 9.79
N GLY A 706 -21.22 -9.34 10.62
CA GLY A 706 -22.64 -8.97 10.58
C GLY A 706 -23.42 -9.88 9.63
N HIS A 707 -23.98 -9.33 8.54
CA HIS A 707 -24.71 -10.09 7.54
C HIS A 707 -23.75 -10.56 6.42
N PRO A 708 -23.35 -11.84 6.40
CA PRO A 708 -22.43 -12.35 5.39
C PRO A 708 -23.03 -12.14 4.00
N GLY A 709 -22.25 -11.55 3.09
CA GLY A 709 -22.67 -11.35 1.71
C GLY A 709 -23.50 -10.10 1.41
N GLN A 710 -23.82 -9.24 2.40
CA GLN A 710 -24.35 -7.90 2.13
C GLN A 710 -23.22 -6.87 2.09
N ALA A 711 -23.15 -6.09 1.00
CA ALA A 711 -22.37 -4.88 1.01
C ALA A 711 -23.05 -3.87 1.95
N SER A 712 -22.35 -3.40 2.97
CA SER A 712 -22.75 -2.22 3.71
C SER A 712 -21.63 -1.21 3.58
N GLY A 713 -22.01 0.03 3.27
CA GLY A 713 -21.11 1.08 2.82
C GLY A 713 -19.90 1.31 3.73
N GLY A 714 -18.78 1.57 3.08
CA GLY A 714 -17.76 2.52 3.55
C GLY A 714 -16.62 2.00 4.42
N ASP A 715 -16.86 1.21 5.47
CA ASP A 715 -15.87 1.16 6.59
C ASP A 715 -15.38 -0.23 7.05
N ALA A 716 -15.74 -1.33 6.37
CA ALA A 716 -15.41 -2.69 6.81
C ALA A 716 -14.82 -3.58 5.69
N PRO A 717 -13.49 -3.55 5.43
CA PRO A 717 -12.85 -4.35 4.38
C PRO A 717 -13.13 -5.86 4.47
N TRP A 718 -13.38 -6.38 5.68
CA TRP A 718 -13.72 -7.78 5.95
C TRP A 718 -15.07 -8.26 5.40
N ARG A 719 -15.91 -7.35 4.87
CA ARG A 719 -17.16 -7.70 4.17
C ARG A 719 -16.94 -8.03 2.69
N SER A 720 -15.73 -7.81 2.17
CA SER A 720 -15.33 -8.22 0.82
C SER A 720 -15.20 -9.74 0.72
N PRO A 721 -15.51 -10.39 -0.42
CA PRO A 721 -15.35 -11.84 -0.60
C PRO A 721 -13.88 -12.25 -0.82
N LEU A 722 -12.91 -11.51 -0.29
CA LEU A 722 -11.49 -11.79 -0.45
C LEU A 722 -11.03 -12.85 0.57
N LEU A 723 -9.98 -13.59 0.22
CA LEU A 723 -9.45 -14.65 1.10
C LEU A 723 -8.66 -14.06 2.28
N GLY A 724 -7.82 -13.04 2.01
CA GLY A 724 -6.87 -12.53 2.99
C GLY A 724 -7.49 -11.66 4.09
N ALA A 725 -8.35 -10.72 3.68
CA ALA A 725 -9.01 -9.77 4.57
C ALA A 725 -10.52 -9.70 4.28
N GLY A 726 -11.17 -10.86 4.19
CA GLY A 726 -12.56 -10.97 3.76
C GLY A 726 -13.25 -12.28 4.16
N SER A 727 -14.48 -12.43 3.70
CA SER A 727 -15.39 -13.51 4.11
C SER A 727 -15.14 -14.85 3.42
N ALA A 728 -14.41 -14.89 2.29
CA ALA A 728 -14.25 -16.13 1.51
C ALA A 728 -13.56 -17.24 2.31
N GLY A 729 -12.48 -16.90 3.03
CA GLY A 729 -11.79 -17.86 3.88
C GLY A 729 -12.65 -18.35 5.05
N LEU A 730 -13.49 -17.48 5.63
CA LEU A 730 -14.48 -17.90 6.63
C LEU A 730 -15.51 -18.87 6.04
N GLY A 731 -16.00 -18.61 4.83
CA GLY A 731 -16.92 -19.49 4.11
C GLY A 731 -16.36 -20.90 3.93
N MET A 732 -15.06 -21.02 3.62
CA MET A 732 -14.38 -22.31 3.50
C MET A 732 -14.35 -23.07 4.84
N VAL A 733 -14.06 -22.38 5.95
CA VAL A 733 -14.02 -23.02 7.28
C VAL A 733 -15.43 -23.38 7.77
N LEU A 734 -16.43 -22.53 7.53
CA LEU A 734 -17.84 -22.84 7.79
C LEU A 734 -18.27 -24.10 7.04
N HIS A 735 -17.91 -24.18 5.77
CA HIS A 735 -18.21 -25.33 4.93
C HIS A 735 -17.61 -26.63 5.51
N ASP A 736 -16.35 -26.60 5.98
CA ASP A 736 -15.73 -27.77 6.61
C ASP A 736 -16.34 -28.09 7.98
N ALA A 737 -16.70 -27.08 8.78
CA ALA A 737 -17.32 -27.27 10.08
C ALA A 737 -18.71 -27.94 10.00
N LEU A 738 -19.48 -27.63 8.95
CA LEU A 738 -20.79 -28.22 8.69
C LEU A 738 -20.75 -29.74 8.44
N ALA A 739 -19.59 -30.30 8.09
CA ALA A 739 -19.41 -31.75 8.00
C ALA A 739 -19.42 -32.46 9.36
N HIS A 740 -19.17 -31.71 10.45
CA HIS A 740 -19.04 -32.25 11.82
C HIS A 740 -20.15 -31.79 12.75
N HIS A 741 -20.70 -30.58 12.54
CA HIS A 741 -21.70 -29.99 13.41
C HIS A 741 -22.68 -29.11 12.63
N ASP A 742 -23.98 -29.39 12.75
CA ASP A 742 -25.05 -28.61 12.15
C ASP A 742 -25.45 -27.44 13.07
N GLU A 743 -24.76 -26.31 12.91
CA GLU A 743 -25.03 -25.09 13.67
C GLU A 743 -26.07 -24.20 12.95
N PRO A 744 -27.14 -23.77 13.64
CA PRO A 744 -28.13 -22.87 13.07
C PRO A 744 -27.49 -21.60 12.46
N GLY A 745 -27.76 -21.38 11.17
CA GLY A 745 -27.29 -20.21 10.44
C GLY A 745 -25.94 -20.36 9.73
N PHE A 746 -25.12 -21.37 10.05
CA PHE A 746 -23.83 -21.57 9.38
C PHE A 746 -24.00 -21.93 7.90
N ALA A 747 -24.97 -22.79 7.57
CA ALA A 747 -25.28 -23.14 6.18
C ALA A 747 -25.69 -21.91 5.37
N ALA A 748 -26.59 -21.08 5.91
CA ALA A 748 -27.04 -19.85 5.26
C ALA A 748 -25.91 -18.83 5.10
N ALA A 749 -25.04 -18.69 6.10
CA ALA A 749 -23.86 -17.83 6.03
C ALA A 749 -22.88 -18.31 4.95
N ARG A 750 -22.58 -19.61 4.90
CA ARG A 750 -21.74 -20.24 3.86
C ARG A 750 -22.32 -20.05 2.47
N ASP A 751 -23.63 -20.23 2.30
CA ASP A 751 -24.31 -20.02 1.01
C ASP A 751 -24.25 -18.56 0.57
N ALA A 752 -24.51 -17.61 1.47
CA ALA A 752 -24.37 -16.19 1.18
C ALA A 752 -22.92 -15.79 0.82
N ILE A 753 -21.93 -16.38 1.50
CA ILE A 753 -20.50 -16.19 1.18
C ILE A 753 -20.18 -16.78 -0.20
N ARG A 754 -20.65 -18.00 -0.51
CA ARG A 754 -20.48 -18.63 -1.83
C ARG A 754 -21.06 -17.75 -2.92
N ASP A 755 -22.29 -17.28 -2.77
CA ASP A 755 -22.92 -16.38 -3.73
C ASP A 755 -22.10 -15.10 -3.88
N VAL A 756 -21.50 -14.60 -2.79
CA VAL A 756 -20.63 -13.45 -2.92
C VAL A 756 -19.30 -13.71 -3.61
N THR A 757 -18.88 -14.95 -3.81
CA THR A 757 -17.67 -15.25 -4.59
C THR A 757 -17.91 -15.34 -6.11
N LYS A 758 -19.17 -15.41 -6.57
CA LYS A 758 -19.55 -15.57 -8.00
C LYS A 758 -19.31 -14.39 -8.98
N PRO A 759 -19.14 -13.09 -8.60
CA PRO A 759 -19.11 -11.98 -9.55
C PRO A 759 -17.96 -11.95 -10.55
N HIS A 760 -18.16 -11.12 -11.58
CA HIS A 760 -17.29 -11.01 -12.75
C HIS A 760 -16.06 -10.12 -12.53
N PHE A 761 -16.21 -8.98 -11.85
CA PHE A 761 -15.13 -8.02 -11.65
C PHE A 761 -14.39 -8.24 -10.33
N VAL A 762 -13.08 -8.36 -10.44
CA VAL A 762 -12.15 -8.41 -9.30
C VAL A 762 -10.96 -7.53 -9.66
N GLN A 763 -10.56 -6.65 -8.74
CA GLN A 763 -9.52 -5.66 -9.01
C GLN A 763 -8.16 -6.31 -9.26
N HIS A 764 -7.80 -7.36 -8.51
CA HIS A 764 -6.50 -8.03 -8.61
C HIS A 764 -6.64 -9.51 -8.98
N ALA A 765 -5.56 -10.12 -9.46
CA ALA A 765 -5.51 -11.55 -9.76
C ALA A 765 -5.14 -12.43 -8.56
N GLY A 766 -4.42 -11.88 -7.58
CA GLY A 766 -3.74 -12.63 -6.52
C GLY A 766 -4.63 -13.46 -5.60
N LEU A 767 -3.98 -14.30 -4.79
CA LEU A 767 -4.64 -15.22 -3.86
C LEU A 767 -5.28 -14.50 -2.67
N PHE A 768 -4.61 -13.52 -2.07
CA PHE A 768 -5.11 -12.86 -0.86
C PHE A 768 -6.14 -11.77 -1.16
N HIS A 769 -5.85 -10.91 -2.13
CA HIS A 769 -6.65 -9.72 -2.44
C HIS A 769 -7.29 -9.75 -3.83
N GLY A 770 -7.44 -10.93 -4.42
CA GLY A 770 -7.86 -11.04 -5.82
C GLY A 770 -8.62 -12.31 -6.21
N ARG A 771 -8.68 -12.47 -7.53
CA ARG A 771 -9.50 -13.45 -8.24
C ARG A 771 -9.13 -14.89 -7.89
N ALA A 772 -7.85 -15.19 -7.68
CA ALA A 772 -7.39 -16.53 -7.34
C ALA A 772 -7.97 -17.01 -6.01
N GLY A 773 -8.01 -16.16 -4.98
CA GLY A 773 -8.63 -16.49 -3.70
C GLY A 773 -10.12 -16.76 -3.81
N MET A 774 -10.83 -15.91 -4.56
CA MET A 774 -12.27 -16.07 -4.80
C MET A 774 -12.61 -17.36 -5.56
N ALA A 775 -11.86 -17.65 -6.64
CA ALA A 775 -12.05 -18.86 -7.42
C ALA A 775 -11.78 -20.12 -6.59
N LEU A 776 -10.73 -20.12 -5.78
CA LEU A 776 -10.40 -21.25 -4.91
C LEU A 776 -11.47 -21.46 -3.84
N ALA A 777 -11.90 -20.39 -3.16
CA ALA A 777 -12.96 -20.49 -2.16
C ALA A 777 -14.28 -20.98 -2.77
N LEU A 778 -14.64 -20.50 -3.97
CA LEU A 778 -15.83 -20.95 -4.68
C LEU A 778 -15.74 -22.44 -5.05
N ALA A 779 -14.60 -22.90 -5.55
CA ALA A 779 -14.36 -24.32 -5.86
C ALA A 779 -14.42 -25.22 -4.62
N HIS A 780 -14.07 -24.68 -3.44
CA HIS A 780 -14.15 -25.37 -2.16
C HIS A 780 -15.58 -25.47 -1.61
N MET A 781 -16.46 -24.51 -1.92
CA MET A 781 -17.82 -24.41 -1.39
C MET A 781 -18.92 -24.81 -2.39
N GLN A 782 -18.56 -25.22 -3.61
CA GLN A 782 -19.52 -25.34 -4.71
C GLN A 782 -20.61 -26.39 -4.48
N ASP A 783 -20.32 -27.51 -3.80
CA ASP A 783 -21.28 -28.59 -3.49
C ASP A 783 -22.14 -29.06 -4.67
N GLY A 784 -21.60 -28.99 -5.90
CA GLY A 784 -22.32 -29.36 -7.13
C GLY A 784 -23.28 -28.29 -7.67
N ASP A 785 -23.24 -27.05 -7.15
CA ASP A 785 -24.01 -25.90 -7.65
C ASP A 785 -23.60 -25.55 -9.10
N PRO A 786 -24.50 -25.71 -10.10
CA PRO A 786 -24.20 -25.40 -11.49
C PRO A 786 -23.86 -23.92 -11.74
N GLU A 787 -24.39 -23.01 -10.92
CA GLU A 787 -24.06 -21.58 -11.04
C GLU A 787 -22.66 -21.28 -10.52
N ALA A 788 -22.23 -21.97 -9.47
CA ALA A 788 -20.86 -21.91 -8.97
C ALA A 788 -19.88 -22.41 -10.04
N GLU A 789 -20.16 -23.54 -10.67
CA GLU A 789 -19.34 -24.07 -11.77
C GLU A 789 -19.26 -23.06 -12.94
N ALA A 790 -20.39 -22.50 -13.37
CA ALA A 790 -20.39 -21.47 -14.40
C ALA A 790 -19.60 -20.22 -13.99
N ALA A 791 -19.65 -19.81 -12.72
CA ALA A 791 -18.86 -18.71 -12.20
C ALA A 791 -17.35 -19.02 -12.18
N LEU A 792 -16.95 -20.24 -11.81
CA LEU A 792 -15.55 -20.68 -11.86
C LEU A 792 -14.97 -20.56 -13.27
N GLN A 793 -15.72 -20.99 -14.30
CA GLN A 793 -15.29 -20.85 -15.69
C GLN A 793 -15.10 -19.38 -16.10
N ARG A 794 -15.95 -18.49 -15.59
CA ARG A 794 -15.78 -17.04 -15.79
C ARG A 794 -14.56 -16.47 -15.06
N HIS A 795 -14.26 -16.94 -13.85
CA HIS A 795 -13.02 -16.56 -13.16
C HIS A 795 -11.79 -17.00 -13.97
N VAL A 796 -11.77 -18.23 -14.49
CA VAL A 796 -10.65 -18.75 -15.30
C VAL A 796 -10.42 -17.87 -16.52
N ALA A 797 -11.47 -17.57 -17.29
CA ALA A 797 -11.36 -16.72 -18.48
C ALA A 797 -10.91 -15.28 -18.13
N ALA A 798 -11.41 -14.73 -17.03
CA ALA A 798 -11.15 -13.35 -16.63
C ALA A 798 -9.76 -13.12 -16.01
N PHE A 799 -8.98 -14.16 -15.70
CA PHE A 799 -7.56 -13.95 -15.36
C PHE A 799 -6.76 -13.36 -16.53
N ALA A 800 -7.23 -13.55 -17.77
CA ALA A 800 -6.63 -12.93 -18.94
C ALA A 800 -6.58 -11.40 -18.83
N TRP A 801 -7.53 -10.79 -18.10
CA TRP A 801 -7.58 -9.34 -17.87
C TRP A 801 -6.37 -8.84 -17.10
N HIS A 802 -5.85 -9.63 -16.17
CA HIS A 802 -4.76 -9.27 -15.25
C HIS A 802 -3.39 -9.80 -15.68
N SER A 803 -3.34 -10.40 -16.86
CA SER A 803 -2.14 -11.08 -17.36
C SER A 803 -1.53 -10.37 -18.55
N HIS A 804 -0.26 -10.68 -18.78
CA HIS A 804 0.56 -10.22 -19.89
C HIS A 804 1.47 -11.36 -20.36
N LEU A 805 1.97 -11.32 -21.59
CA LEU A 805 2.99 -12.28 -22.04
C LEU A 805 4.39 -11.68 -21.85
N LEU A 806 5.23 -12.37 -21.07
CA LEU A 806 6.64 -12.06 -20.89
C LEU A 806 7.46 -13.14 -21.58
N ASP A 807 8.21 -12.78 -22.62
CA ASP A 807 8.95 -13.71 -23.47
C ASP A 807 8.08 -14.89 -23.97
N GLY A 808 6.83 -14.62 -24.36
CA GLY A 808 5.87 -15.63 -24.82
C GLY A 808 5.26 -16.49 -23.72
N ARG A 809 5.54 -16.21 -22.44
CA ARG A 809 5.00 -16.95 -21.29
C ARG A 809 3.98 -16.12 -20.50
N PRO A 810 2.90 -16.72 -19.96
CA PRO A 810 1.94 -16.01 -19.12
C PRO A 810 2.59 -15.46 -17.85
N ALA A 811 2.42 -14.16 -17.61
CA ALA A 811 2.79 -13.48 -16.39
C ALA A 811 1.61 -12.67 -15.85
N PHE A 812 1.59 -12.40 -14.55
CA PHE A 812 0.45 -11.80 -13.86
C PHE A 812 0.87 -10.53 -13.14
N LEU A 813 0.04 -9.51 -13.24
CA LEU A 813 0.19 -8.30 -12.45
C LEU A 813 -0.13 -8.58 -10.98
N GLY A 814 0.78 -8.17 -10.10
CA GLY A 814 0.61 -8.26 -8.65
C GLY A 814 -0.35 -7.20 -8.09
N ASP A 815 -0.35 -7.05 -6.77
CA ASP A 815 -1.14 -6.01 -6.10
C ASP A 815 -0.79 -4.63 -6.65
N GLN A 816 -1.78 -3.72 -6.70
CA GLN A 816 -1.71 -2.41 -7.37
C GLN A 816 -1.56 -2.42 -8.90
N LEU A 817 -1.40 -3.58 -9.54
CA LEU A 817 -1.31 -3.76 -10.99
C LEU A 817 -0.18 -2.98 -11.70
N LEU A 818 0.82 -2.51 -10.94
CA LEU A 818 1.93 -1.70 -11.49
C LEU A 818 3.05 -2.57 -12.07
N ARG A 819 3.29 -3.74 -11.49
CA ARG A 819 4.35 -4.69 -11.87
C ARG A 819 3.86 -6.13 -11.79
N LEU A 820 4.58 -7.02 -12.49
CA LEU A 820 4.37 -8.46 -12.42
C LEU A 820 4.78 -9.00 -11.04
N SER A 821 4.13 -10.09 -10.62
CA SER A 821 4.49 -10.85 -9.42
C SER A 821 4.39 -12.36 -9.70
N ALA A 822 5.35 -13.13 -9.21
CA ALA A 822 5.34 -14.59 -9.26
C ALA A 822 5.03 -15.24 -7.91
N ASP A 823 4.86 -14.46 -6.84
CA ASP A 823 4.62 -15.01 -5.49
C ASP A 823 3.23 -15.64 -5.31
N LEU A 824 3.03 -16.28 -4.16
CA LEU A 824 1.81 -17.00 -3.83
C LEU A 824 0.65 -16.05 -3.51
N ALA A 825 0.90 -15.02 -2.70
CA ALA A 825 -0.14 -14.14 -2.18
C ALA A 825 -0.75 -13.21 -3.24
N THR A 826 0.07 -12.66 -4.13
CA THR A 826 -0.28 -11.59 -5.06
C THR A 826 -0.15 -12.01 -6.53
N GLY A 827 0.67 -13.03 -6.82
CA GLY A 827 1.18 -13.30 -8.16
C GLY A 827 0.80 -14.65 -8.77
N ALA A 828 1.63 -15.05 -9.75
CA ALA A 828 1.42 -16.20 -10.60
C ALA A 828 1.28 -17.54 -9.85
N ALA A 829 1.99 -17.74 -8.73
CA ALA A 829 1.88 -18.98 -7.97
C ALA A 829 0.49 -19.15 -7.33
N GLY A 830 -0.12 -18.06 -6.88
CA GLY A 830 -1.51 -18.06 -6.41
C GLY A 830 -2.51 -18.40 -7.52
N VAL A 831 -2.29 -17.87 -8.73
CA VAL A 831 -3.12 -18.19 -9.91
C VAL A 831 -2.93 -19.63 -10.36
N LEU A 832 -1.71 -20.16 -10.32
CA LEU A 832 -1.44 -21.58 -10.58
C LEU A 832 -2.24 -22.47 -9.63
N LEU A 833 -2.25 -22.15 -8.34
CA LEU A 833 -3.03 -22.89 -7.34
C LEU A 833 -4.53 -22.85 -7.64
N ALA A 834 -5.08 -21.66 -7.88
CA ALA A 834 -6.51 -21.50 -8.15
C ALA A 834 -6.95 -22.20 -9.44
N THR A 835 -6.19 -22.07 -10.53
CA THR A 835 -6.47 -22.76 -11.79
C THR A 835 -6.36 -24.28 -11.67
N HIS A 836 -5.53 -24.77 -10.74
CA HIS A 836 -5.45 -26.20 -10.46
C HIS A 836 -6.67 -26.68 -9.65
N ALA A 837 -7.11 -25.91 -8.63
CA ALA A 837 -8.27 -26.23 -7.80
C ALA A 837 -9.62 -26.22 -8.57
N VAL A 838 -9.74 -25.41 -9.63
CA VAL A 838 -10.95 -25.37 -10.48
C VAL A 838 -11.10 -26.63 -11.36
N HIS A 839 -10.03 -27.41 -11.58
CA HIS A 839 -10.11 -28.57 -12.46
C HIS A 839 -10.58 -29.82 -11.69
N ALA A 840 -11.66 -30.44 -12.17
CA ALA A 840 -12.37 -31.54 -11.53
C ALA A 840 -11.56 -32.81 -11.19
N ASP A 841 -10.31 -32.94 -11.68
CA ASP A 841 -9.41 -34.09 -11.47
C ASP A 841 -8.25 -33.83 -10.48
N ALA A 842 -8.25 -32.69 -9.76
CA ALA A 842 -7.11 -32.27 -8.96
C ALA A 842 -7.30 -32.31 -7.44
N ALA A 843 -6.39 -33.00 -6.74
CA ALA A 843 -6.29 -33.05 -5.28
C ALA A 843 -5.51 -31.86 -4.68
N VAL A 844 -5.78 -30.62 -5.12
CA VAL A 844 -5.01 -29.44 -4.68
C VAL A 844 -5.94 -28.35 -4.15
N GLY A 845 -5.60 -27.84 -2.97
CA GLY A 845 -6.32 -26.74 -2.30
C GLY A 845 -5.36 -25.84 -1.50
N LEU A 846 -5.94 -24.95 -0.70
CA LEU A 846 -5.14 -24.18 0.27
C LEU A 846 -4.52 -25.11 1.32
N PRO A 847 -3.35 -24.75 1.90
CA PRO A 847 -2.78 -25.49 3.01
C PRO A 847 -3.80 -25.74 4.12
N PHE A 848 -3.81 -26.98 4.64
CA PHE A 848 -4.69 -27.43 5.73
C PHE A 848 -6.18 -27.51 5.40
N PHE A 849 -6.60 -27.28 4.16
CA PHE A 849 -7.95 -27.57 3.69
C PHE A 849 -7.99 -28.93 2.96
N ARG A 850 -9.09 -29.66 3.12
CA ARG A 850 -9.29 -30.90 2.36
C ARG A 850 -9.57 -30.56 0.89
N PRO A 851 -8.94 -31.24 -0.08
CA PRO A 851 -9.34 -31.14 -1.47
C PRO A 851 -10.83 -31.47 -1.64
N SER A 852 -11.50 -30.87 -2.62
CA SER A 852 -12.92 -31.11 -2.90
C SER A 852 -13.24 -32.58 -3.22
N GLN A 853 -12.23 -33.39 -3.56
CA GLN A 853 -12.38 -34.82 -3.89
C GLN A 853 -12.20 -35.78 -2.70
N GLU A 854 -11.60 -35.33 -1.58
CA GLU A 854 -11.36 -36.18 -0.40
C GLU A 854 -12.49 -36.03 0.65
N ARG A 855 -13.62 -35.45 0.26
CA ARG A 855 -14.75 -35.12 1.12
C ARG A 855 -15.98 -35.99 0.86
#